data_AF-A0A8H5SNL3-F1
#
_entry.id   AF-A0A8H5SNL3-F1
#
_cell.length_a   1.000
_cell.length_b   1.000
_cell.length_c   1.000
_cell.angle_alpha   90.00
_cell.angle_beta   90.00
_cell.angle_gamma   90.00
#
_symmetry.space_group_name_H-M   'P 1'
#
loop_
_entity.id
_entity.type
_entity.pdbx_description
1 polymer ?
#
loop_
_entity_poly.entity_id
_entity_poly.type
_entity_poly.pdbx_seq_one_letter_code
_entity_poly.pdbx_strand_id
1 'polypeptide(L)'
;MKLSSVLCGVFATLTVAFPKEYLSLATWGVEGYAKDNPIGITTGGKGGKTVTVTTAEELVAAVKGTEPKIVKLKGKVTLPSRLKVGSNTSLIGVGLTAHITGAGVDVYHGDNVILQNLKITHILDNDCITIRNSTRVWVDHNEFSSDINQGPDHYDGQVDIIRASDWITVSWNYFHDHWKSSLVGNDATFRDLDFGHLHVTYHHNYWRNMGTRGPAGRFGHQHVYNNLYEDFLYQAIHSRSDNQVLVEGNVFRGNTSEALSTYGLVIPMDSPNTCTCGDEELDGYANLGAKNDWGKAGVNITQKGNFYKADYKYKLTPLKLVPTVAKLGAGVGYFLRKVKANAHRHPWPVFLIVSSAEIFYNNPDILQCYDMVEDVPICLPFQCNTYQVKENDTCTSVSEYLGITIKDFISLNPWIRDDCYDFPSGTIYLGKFVCTTPSDGHYNRTTSKSDPTDSSYADEVIPRPENASPAANQECGRWRNEIWDCESRCGYGKDCGPDQRPIEVFSSYQLLAVDYANIGCFESKEEYVLPGKDYMEWGNSTLEECANFCTASLEADYFALQTKYYSPLEQDNFCICGNQLNPSIKKLGIEEESADEKGDVCKGKGGTYIYTTNSKILNRIILYKSSTAQPWDWSKEIVLITGGSGGIGSEMVNKFSHRNIRVVSFDIHPPKSTLSTNAHFYKVDVTSPQSIHDAMEQVRRKIGDPTVLINNAGIALGKDILACTADQIKQMVEVNLLAHFWLVQELLPSMIKQKHGHVVTIASVASFITIASNIDYSCTKAGLVAFHEGLTQDLKHRYNARDVLTSIVFPYWVRTPLIQNLTTHSTFQDPLQEPNEAAEAIVDHVLKGRRGDLFLPGYAGLLSGIRGFPAWIQEMIRDICWVEAGKAIFCTYFIPVAWSYKWRYRITVKPFPVNGTTAARNPTPAVPPPTSA
;
A
#
# COMPACT_ATOMS: atom_id res chain seq x y z
N MET A 1 -26.54 -16.11 -4.78
CA MET A 1 -26.18 -15.27 -3.61
C MET A 1 -25.13 -15.95 -2.70
N LYS A 2 -23.83 -15.67 -2.85
CA LYS A 2 -22.79 -16.17 -1.93
C LYS A 2 -22.07 -15.01 -1.25
N LEU A 3 -22.22 -14.98 0.07
CA LEU A 3 -21.73 -14.00 1.06
C LEU A 3 -20.20 -14.01 1.24
N SER A 4 -19.44 -14.68 0.36
CA SER A 4 -18.03 -15.04 0.60
C SER A 4 -17.00 -14.08 -0.01
N SER A 5 -17.39 -13.16 -0.90
CA SER A 5 -16.46 -12.29 -1.64
C SER A 5 -16.25 -10.90 -1.03
N VAL A 6 -17.03 -10.51 -0.02
CA VAL A 6 -17.01 -9.13 0.52
C VAL A 6 -16.20 -9.00 1.82
N LEU A 7 -16.00 -10.08 2.58
CA LEU A 7 -15.28 -10.00 3.88
C LEU A 7 -13.74 -9.97 3.77
N CYS A 8 -13.13 -10.38 2.64
CA CYS A 8 -11.66 -10.37 2.51
C CYS A 8 -11.07 -8.98 2.16
N GLY A 9 -11.88 -7.97 1.83
CA GLY A 9 -11.41 -6.66 1.39
C GLY A 9 -11.07 -5.67 2.50
N VAL A 10 -11.48 -5.93 3.75
CA VAL A 10 -11.47 -4.91 4.82
C VAL A 10 -10.33 -5.09 5.85
N PHE A 11 -9.60 -6.21 5.83
CA PHE A 11 -8.47 -6.46 6.76
C PHE A 11 -7.06 -6.10 6.24
N ALA A 12 -6.94 -5.36 5.14
CA ALA A 12 -5.64 -5.07 4.50
C ALA A 12 -5.02 -3.68 4.83
N THR A 13 -5.46 -2.97 5.88
CA THR A 13 -4.88 -1.66 6.27
C THR A 13 -4.24 -1.62 7.66
N LEU A 14 -3.76 -2.76 8.13
CA LEU A 14 -2.52 -2.82 8.94
C LEU A 14 -1.49 -3.59 8.13
N THR A 15 -1.21 -3.08 6.94
CA THR A 15 -0.02 -3.44 6.20
C THR A 15 1.14 -2.73 6.89
N VAL A 16 2.02 -3.51 7.51
CA VAL A 16 3.46 -3.21 7.52
C VAL A 16 3.74 -2.62 6.15
N ALA A 17 4.21 -1.36 6.08
CA ALA A 17 4.44 -0.66 4.81
C ALA A 17 5.07 -1.62 3.81
N PHE A 18 4.25 -2.18 2.92
CA PHE A 18 4.76 -3.08 1.91
C PHE A 18 5.64 -2.22 1.00
N PRO A 19 6.70 -2.76 0.38
CA PRO A 19 7.78 -2.03 -0.30
C PRO A 19 7.37 -0.90 -1.27
N LYS A 20 6.11 -0.85 -1.70
CA LYS A 20 5.58 -0.05 -2.80
C LYS A 20 5.64 1.46 -2.61
N GLU A 21 5.44 1.97 -1.39
CA GLU A 21 5.50 3.43 -1.12
C GLU A 21 6.94 3.96 -1.20
N TYR A 22 7.90 3.20 -0.67
CA TYR A 22 9.33 3.54 -0.75
C TYR A 22 9.86 3.53 -2.19
N LEU A 23 9.37 2.60 -3.02
CA LEU A 23 9.82 2.50 -4.41
C LEU A 23 9.34 3.69 -5.27
N SER A 24 8.27 4.41 -4.89
CA SER A 24 7.83 5.61 -5.62
C SER A 24 8.72 6.85 -5.39
N LEU A 25 9.63 6.77 -4.41
CA LEU A 25 10.51 7.88 -4.05
C LEU A 25 11.72 8.01 -5.00
N ALA A 26 12.06 6.95 -5.71
CA ALA A 26 13.21 6.86 -6.60
C ALA A 26 12.78 6.63 -8.06
N THR A 27 13.69 6.93 -8.99
CA THR A 27 13.51 6.78 -10.43
C THR A 27 14.04 5.42 -10.91
N TRP A 28 13.30 4.80 -11.84
CA TRP A 28 13.56 3.42 -12.32
C TRP A 28 13.91 3.32 -13.81
N GLY A 29 13.84 4.45 -14.51
CA GLY A 29 14.34 4.55 -15.88
C GLY A 29 15.80 4.99 -15.90
N VAL A 30 16.36 5.12 -17.10
CA VAL A 30 17.69 5.75 -17.29
C VAL A 30 17.68 7.12 -16.61
N GLU A 31 18.68 7.39 -15.78
CA GLU A 31 18.99 8.70 -15.18
C GLU A 31 20.50 8.92 -15.32
N GLY A 32 21.01 10.06 -14.88
CA GLY A 32 22.45 10.34 -14.91
C GLY A 32 22.98 10.63 -16.30
N TYR A 33 24.30 10.52 -16.43
CA TYR A 33 25.00 10.81 -17.69
C TYR A 33 24.62 9.87 -18.85
N ALA A 34 24.10 8.67 -18.58
CA ALA A 34 23.55 7.81 -19.64
C ALA A 34 22.24 8.37 -20.23
N LYS A 35 21.51 9.20 -19.50
CA LYS A 35 20.28 9.84 -19.97
C LYS A 35 20.56 11.21 -20.59
N ASP A 36 21.21 12.06 -19.82
CA ASP A 36 21.37 13.48 -20.11
C ASP A 36 22.86 13.74 -20.41
N ASN A 37 23.19 13.81 -21.70
CA ASN A 37 24.52 14.08 -22.22
C ASN A 37 24.44 14.74 -23.62
N PRO A 38 25.55 15.33 -24.14
CA PRO A 38 25.54 16.04 -25.42
C PRO A 38 25.30 15.18 -26.67
N ILE A 39 25.44 13.86 -26.58
CA ILE A 39 25.35 12.92 -27.71
C ILE A 39 24.07 12.05 -27.68
N GLY A 40 23.16 12.31 -26.73
CA GLY A 40 21.82 11.73 -26.66
C GLY A 40 21.66 10.58 -25.66
N ILE A 41 20.41 10.22 -25.38
CA ILE A 41 20.03 9.21 -24.38
C ILE A 41 20.43 7.79 -24.78
N THR A 42 20.91 7.00 -23.80
CA THR A 42 21.09 5.56 -23.91
C THR A 42 19.73 4.86 -24.00
N THR A 43 19.45 4.25 -25.15
CA THR A 43 18.22 3.52 -25.46
C THR A 43 18.46 2.02 -25.72
N GLY A 44 19.72 1.61 -25.82
CA GLY A 44 20.13 0.23 -26.13
C GLY A 44 19.55 -0.24 -27.46
N GLY A 45 18.89 -1.39 -27.43
CA GLY A 45 18.28 -2.04 -28.59
C GLY A 45 16.87 -1.61 -28.94
N LYS A 46 16.37 -0.50 -28.40
CA LYS A 46 14.99 -0.04 -28.65
C LYS A 46 14.72 0.11 -30.16
N GLY A 47 13.61 -0.47 -30.63
CA GLY A 47 13.24 -0.50 -32.05
C GLY A 47 13.91 -1.62 -32.86
N GLY A 48 14.78 -2.41 -32.22
CA GLY A 48 15.48 -3.54 -32.80
C GLY A 48 14.77 -4.89 -32.64
N LYS A 49 15.32 -5.92 -33.27
CA LYS A 49 14.84 -7.31 -33.11
C LYS A 49 15.08 -7.78 -31.68
N THR A 50 14.08 -8.44 -31.10
CA THR A 50 14.22 -9.13 -29.81
C THR A 50 14.55 -10.60 -30.05
N VAL A 51 15.56 -11.12 -29.36
CA VAL A 51 15.95 -12.54 -29.38
C VAL A 51 16.13 -13.03 -27.96
N THR A 52 15.62 -14.23 -27.66
CA THR A 52 15.88 -14.91 -26.38
C THR A 52 16.92 -15.99 -26.60
N VAL A 53 17.94 -16.03 -25.73
CA VAL A 53 19.06 -16.95 -25.81
C VAL A 53 19.19 -17.73 -24.50
N THR A 54 19.60 -18.98 -24.60
CA THR A 54 19.76 -19.89 -23.44
C THR A 54 21.14 -20.53 -23.36
N THR A 55 21.94 -20.45 -24.44
CA THR A 55 23.29 -21.01 -24.51
C THR A 55 24.35 -19.91 -24.65
N ALA A 56 25.60 -20.25 -24.33
CA ALA A 56 26.73 -19.32 -24.47
C ALA A 56 26.98 -18.96 -25.94
N GLU A 57 26.83 -19.93 -26.84
CA GLU A 57 27.02 -19.78 -28.29
C GLU A 57 25.97 -18.83 -28.88
N GLU A 58 24.70 -19.03 -28.53
CA GLU A 58 23.61 -18.14 -28.94
C GLU A 58 23.81 -16.72 -28.41
N LEU A 59 24.20 -16.59 -27.14
CA LEU A 59 24.46 -15.29 -26.53
C LEU A 59 25.59 -14.55 -27.26
N VAL A 60 26.71 -15.23 -27.51
CA VAL A 60 27.85 -14.66 -28.25
C VAL A 60 27.47 -14.25 -29.67
N ALA A 61 26.61 -15.00 -30.34
CA ALA A 61 26.14 -14.65 -31.68
C ALA A 61 25.18 -13.44 -31.63
N ALA A 62 24.26 -13.43 -30.67
CA ALA A 62 23.17 -12.46 -30.60
C ALA A 62 23.61 -11.03 -30.24
N VAL A 63 24.66 -10.86 -29.43
CA VAL A 63 25.10 -9.53 -28.96
C VAL A 63 26.04 -8.79 -29.93
N LYS A 64 26.42 -9.41 -31.06
CA LYS A 64 27.39 -8.83 -32.01
C LYS A 64 26.77 -7.79 -32.94
N GLY A 65 27.64 -6.95 -33.50
CA GLY A 65 27.30 -5.97 -34.52
C GLY A 65 26.65 -4.70 -33.96
N THR A 66 26.23 -3.81 -34.84
CA THR A 66 25.81 -2.44 -34.50
C THR A 66 24.32 -2.17 -34.68
N GLU A 67 23.57 -3.10 -35.28
CA GLU A 67 22.12 -2.95 -35.48
C GLU A 67 21.37 -2.96 -34.14
N PRO A 68 20.33 -2.12 -33.94
CA PRO A 68 19.51 -2.17 -32.73
C PRO A 68 19.00 -3.58 -32.44
N LYS A 69 19.23 -4.08 -31.22
CA LYS A 69 18.80 -5.43 -30.81
C LYS A 69 18.60 -5.59 -29.30
N ILE A 70 17.57 -6.36 -28.92
CA ILE A 70 17.30 -6.73 -27.53
C ILE A 70 17.61 -8.22 -27.37
N VAL A 71 18.64 -8.54 -26.59
CA VAL A 71 19.06 -9.91 -26.29
C VAL A 71 18.61 -10.27 -24.89
N LYS A 72 17.66 -11.20 -24.78
CA LYS A 72 17.14 -11.70 -23.50
C LYS A 72 17.87 -12.99 -23.11
N LEU A 73 18.65 -12.95 -22.03
CA LEU A 73 19.34 -14.13 -21.51
C LEU A 73 18.44 -14.89 -20.52
N LYS A 74 18.12 -16.15 -20.79
CA LYS A 74 17.36 -17.03 -19.88
C LYS A 74 18.25 -18.17 -19.40
N GLY A 75 18.36 -18.34 -18.09
CA GLY A 75 19.16 -19.40 -17.48
C GLY A 75 20.64 -19.06 -17.30
N LYS A 76 21.38 -20.05 -16.82
CA LYS A 76 22.82 -19.95 -16.53
C LYS A 76 23.64 -20.27 -17.77
N VAL A 77 24.61 -19.42 -18.08
CA VAL A 77 25.60 -19.63 -19.14
C VAL A 77 27.02 -19.54 -18.58
N THR A 78 27.87 -20.47 -19.01
CA THR A 78 29.30 -20.42 -18.74
C THR A 78 29.99 -19.96 -20.01
N LEU A 79 30.50 -18.73 -20.01
CA LEU A 79 31.16 -18.14 -21.16
C LEU A 79 32.59 -18.71 -21.27
N PRO A 80 33.01 -19.17 -22.46
CA PRO A 80 34.37 -19.68 -22.67
C PRO A 80 35.41 -18.56 -22.85
N SER A 81 34.96 -17.32 -23.11
CA SER A 81 35.80 -16.13 -23.28
C SER A 81 34.95 -14.86 -23.12
N ARG A 82 35.57 -13.69 -22.93
CA ARG A 82 34.87 -12.41 -22.73
C ARG A 82 33.80 -12.15 -23.79
N LEU A 83 32.58 -11.87 -23.34
CA LEU A 83 31.43 -11.57 -24.19
C LEU A 83 31.52 -10.14 -24.74
N LYS A 84 31.82 -10.01 -26.02
CA LYS A 84 31.90 -8.70 -26.70
C LYS A 84 30.52 -8.22 -27.13
N VAL A 85 29.98 -7.23 -26.42
CA VAL A 85 28.67 -6.64 -26.72
C VAL A 85 28.85 -5.47 -27.68
N GLY A 86 28.16 -5.50 -28.82
CA GLY A 86 28.19 -4.45 -29.82
C GLY A 86 27.22 -3.29 -29.52
N SER A 87 27.36 -2.20 -30.27
CA SER A 87 26.54 -0.99 -30.13
C SER A 87 25.05 -1.24 -30.34
N ASN A 88 24.21 -0.35 -29.81
CA ASN A 88 22.74 -0.41 -29.91
C ASN A 88 22.17 -1.74 -29.39
N THR A 89 22.72 -2.26 -28.29
CA THR A 89 22.34 -3.55 -27.73
C THR A 89 21.78 -3.40 -26.33
N SER A 90 20.64 -4.02 -26.07
CA SER A 90 20.15 -4.27 -24.70
C SER A 90 20.32 -5.75 -24.36
N LEU A 91 21.28 -6.09 -23.51
CA LEU A 91 21.43 -7.41 -22.93
C LEU A 91 20.69 -7.46 -21.59
N ILE A 92 19.57 -8.18 -21.54
CA ILE A 92 18.65 -8.18 -20.41
C ILE A 92 18.44 -9.60 -19.89
N GLY A 93 18.63 -9.83 -18.59
CA GLY A 93 18.34 -11.12 -17.98
C GLY A 93 16.84 -11.38 -17.80
N VAL A 94 16.42 -12.63 -18.02
CA VAL A 94 15.03 -13.08 -17.83
C VAL A 94 14.82 -13.63 -16.42
N GLY A 95 13.95 -12.97 -15.67
CA GLY A 95 13.58 -13.36 -14.31
C GLY A 95 14.76 -13.30 -13.34
N LEU A 96 14.94 -14.35 -12.54
CA LEU A 96 16.08 -14.52 -11.61
C LEU A 96 17.17 -15.46 -12.15
N THR A 97 17.01 -15.95 -13.38
CA THR A 97 17.77 -17.13 -13.86
C THR A 97 19.00 -16.77 -14.68
N ALA A 98 19.08 -15.54 -15.18
CA ALA A 98 20.16 -15.06 -16.04
C ALA A 98 21.48 -14.94 -15.25
N HIS A 99 22.32 -15.97 -15.37
CA HIS A 99 23.56 -16.09 -14.59
C HIS A 99 24.75 -16.35 -15.51
N ILE A 100 25.70 -15.42 -15.53
CA ILE A 100 26.94 -15.50 -16.29
C ILE A 100 28.08 -15.93 -15.36
N THR A 101 28.84 -16.93 -15.79
CA THR A 101 30.07 -17.42 -15.15
C THR A 101 31.14 -17.73 -16.19
N GLY A 102 32.36 -18.04 -15.77
CA GLY A 102 33.48 -18.42 -16.66
C GLY A 102 34.25 -17.20 -17.16
N ALA A 103 33.58 -16.32 -17.91
CA ALA A 103 34.17 -15.11 -18.46
C ALA A 103 33.27 -13.86 -18.32
N GLY A 104 33.88 -12.69 -18.27
CA GLY A 104 33.20 -11.39 -18.13
C GLY A 104 32.58 -10.83 -19.42
N VAL A 105 31.98 -9.65 -19.31
CA VAL A 105 31.37 -8.91 -20.43
C VAL A 105 32.26 -7.72 -20.81
N ASP A 106 32.45 -7.49 -22.10
CA ASP A 106 33.28 -6.41 -22.65
C ASP A 106 32.44 -5.54 -23.60
N VAL A 107 32.32 -4.25 -23.27
CA VAL A 107 31.81 -3.21 -24.18
C VAL A 107 33.02 -2.44 -24.67
N TYR A 108 33.41 -2.69 -25.92
CA TYR A 108 34.64 -2.16 -26.50
C TYR A 108 34.37 -1.46 -27.82
N HIS A 109 34.75 -0.18 -27.92
CA HIS A 109 34.32 0.69 -29.03
C HIS A 109 32.80 0.66 -29.24
N GLY A 110 32.07 0.51 -28.12
CA GLY A 110 30.62 0.40 -28.08
C GLY A 110 29.96 1.75 -27.86
N ASP A 111 28.74 1.85 -28.34
CA ASP A 111 27.91 3.02 -28.15
C ASP A 111 26.45 2.60 -27.96
N ASN A 112 25.73 3.26 -27.04
CA ASN A 112 24.32 3.01 -26.77
C ASN A 112 24.04 1.55 -26.34
N VAL A 113 24.53 1.15 -25.16
CA VAL A 113 24.42 -0.23 -24.64
C VAL A 113 23.73 -0.26 -23.27
N ILE A 114 22.82 -1.21 -23.08
CA ILE A 114 22.16 -1.49 -21.79
C ILE A 114 22.52 -2.90 -21.33
N LEU A 115 23.05 -3.03 -20.12
CA LEU A 115 23.33 -4.30 -19.45
C LEU A 115 22.47 -4.37 -18.18
N GLN A 116 21.44 -5.21 -18.19
CA GLN A 116 20.40 -5.16 -17.16
C GLN A 116 19.96 -6.53 -16.62
N ASN A 117 19.70 -6.62 -15.32
CA ASN A 117 19.14 -7.81 -14.67
C ASN A 117 19.99 -9.09 -14.82
N LEU A 118 21.32 -8.95 -14.82
CA LEU A 118 22.27 -10.06 -14.96
C LEU A 118 22.93 -10.37 -13.62
N LYS A 119 23.02 -11.65 -13.28
CA LYS A 119 23.91 -12.13 -12.22
C LYS A 119 25.25 -12.51 -12.85
N ILE A 120 26.35 -11.88 -12.44
CA ILE A 120 27.70 -12.16 -12.96
C ILE A 120 28.62 -12.44 -11.78
N THR A 121 29.17 -13.66 -11.70
CA THR A 121 29.88 -14.07 -10.49
C THR A 121 31.12 -14.91 -10.77
N HIS A 122 32.12 -14.81 -9.89
CA HIS A 122 33.32 -15.65 -9.89
C HIS A 122 34.06 -15.63 -11.25
N ILE A 123 34.23 -14.44 -11.80
CA ILE A 123 34.94 -14.24 -13.07
C ILE A 123 36.44 -14.19 -12.80
N LEU A 124 37.18 -15.14 -13.37
CA LEU A 124 38.64 -15.26 -13.23
C LEU A 124 39.39 -14.67 -14.42
N ASP A 125 38.69 -14.40 -15.53
CA ASP A 125 39.29 -13.97 -16.80
C ASP A 125 39.45 -12.45 -16.93
N ASN A 126 39.57 -11.73 -15.80
CA ASN A 126 39.53 -10.27 -15.60
C ASN A 126 38.18 -9.80 -14.97
N ASP A 127 37.62 -8.65 -15.37
CA ASP A 127 36.46 -8.04 -14.70
C ASP A 127 35.14 -8.72 -15.02
N CYS A 128 34.12 -8.58 -14.15
CA CYS A 128 32.76 -8.96 -14.51
C CYS A 128 32.22 -8.16 -15.70
N ILE A 129 32.41 -6.85 -15.72
CA ILE A 129 32.12 -5.96 -16.86
C ILE A 129 33.30 -5.01 -17.06
N THR A 130 33.82 -4.94 -18.29
CA THR A 130 34.76 -3.90 -18.72
C THR A 130 34.09 -3.03 -19.77
N ILE A 131 34.07 -1.72 -19.56
CA ILE A 131 33.64 -0.70 -20.52
C ILE A 131 34.88 0.07 -20.92
N ARG A 132 35.26 -0.02 -22.20
CA ARG A 132 36.50 0.57 -22.70
C ARG A 132 36.31 1.27 -24.03
N ASN A 133 36.80 2.50 -24.13
CA ASN A 133 36.64 3.37 -25.30
C ASN A 133 35.21 3.38 -25.84
N SER A 134 34.23 3.50 -24.94
CA SER A 134 32.81 3.33 -25.25
C SER A 134 31.98 4.45 -24.64
N THR A 135 30.86 4.79 -25.27
CA THR A 135 29.98 5.86 -24.78
C THR A 135 28.54 5.40 -24.59
N ARG A 136 27.76 6.13 -23.79
CA ARG A 136 26.32 5.86 -23.60
C ARG A 136 26.04 4.42 -23.15
N VAL A 137 26.56 4.06 -21.98
CA VAL A 137 26.36 2.72 -21.39
C VAL A 137 25.58 2.82 -20.09
N TRP A 138 24.57 1.96 -19.94
CA TRP A 138 23.77 1.85 -18.72
C TRP A 138 23.88 0.44 -18.12
N VAL A 139 24.43 0.35 -16.91
CA VAL A 139 24.59 -0.89 -16.13
C VAL A 139 23.60 -0.86 -14.98
N ASP A 140 22.54 -1.66 -15.07
CA ASP A 140 21.36 -1.50 -14.20
C ASP A 140 20.80 -2.81 -13.61
N HIS A 141 20.43 -2.82 -12.33
CA HIS A 141 19.79 -3.99 -11.69
C HIS A 141 20.57 -5.31 -11.80
N ASN A 142 21.90 -5.27 -11.84
CA ASN A 142 22.74 -6.47 -11.89
C ASN A 142 23.20 -6.89 -10.50
N GLU A 143 23.61 -8.15 -10.36
CA GLU A 143 24.23 -8.69 -9.15
C GLU A 143 25.66 -9.15 -9.48
N PHE A 144 26.64 -8.59 -8.77
CA PHE A 144 28.05 -8.91 -8.92
C PHE A 144 28.60 -9.51 -7.63
N SER A 145 29.17 -10.70 -7.71
CA SER A 145 29.73 -11.36 -6.52
C SER A 145 30.90 -12.28 -6.80
N SER A 146 31.73 -12.51 -5.78
CA SER A 146 32.83 -13.47 -5.83
C SER A 146 33.07 -14.09 -4.44
N ASP A 147 34.33 -14.25 -4.03
CA ASP A 147 34.71 -14.60 -2.67
C ASP A 147 35.82 -13.66 -2.16
N ILE A 148 35.46 -12.75 -1.24
CA ILE A 148 36.41 -11.82 -0.61
C ILE A 148 37.50 -12.55 0.19
N ASN A 149 37.30 -13.81 0.60
CA ASN A 149 38.31 -14.51 1.41
C ASN A 149 39.53 -14.95 0.59
N GLN A 150 39.46 -14.90 -0.74
CA GLN A 150 40.58 -15.27 -1.63
C GLN A 150 41.63 -14.16 -1.76
N GLY A 151 41.40 -12.99 -1.17
CA GLY A 151 42.31 -11.85 -1.27
C GLY A 151 42.09 -10.99 -2.52
N PRO A 152 42.83 -9.88 -2.64
CA PRO A 152 42.54 -8.81 -3.60
C PRO A 152 42.73 -9.18 -5.07
N ASP A 153 43.65 -10.07 -5.42
CA ASP A 153 44.00 -10.35 -6.82
C ASP A 153 43.58 -11.72 -7.34
N HIS A 154 42.84 -12.49 -6.54
CA HIS A 154 42.27 -13.74 -7.04
C HIS A 154 41.16 -13.50 -8.07
N TYR A 155 40.35 -12.47 -7.84
CA TYR A 155 39.39 -11.93 -8.80
C TYR A 155 39.80 -10.49 -9.11
N ASP A 156 39.58 -10.02 -10.35
CA ASP A 156 39.94 -8.64 -10.73
C ASP A 156 38.84 -7.64 -10.37
N GLY A 157 38.32 -6.83 -11.30
CA GLY A 157 37.24 -5.87 -11.04
C GLY A 157 35.83 -6.47 -11.13
N GLN A 158 34.82 -5.76 -10.61
CA GLN A 158 33.42 -6.02 -10.95
C GLN A 158 32.98 -5.16 -12.14
N VAL A 159 33.14 -3.85 -12.08
CA VAL A 159 32.75 -2.95 -13.18
C VAL A 159 33.84 -1.91 -13.42
N ASP A 160 34.62 -2.11 -14.47
CA ASP A 160 35.72 -1.22 -14.84
C ASP A 160 35.35 -0.35 -16.04
N ILE A 161 35.58 0.96 -15.92
CA ILE A 161 35.26 1.98 -16.91
C ILE A 161 36.54 2.73 -17.26
N ILE A 162 37.07 2.49 -18.45
CA ILE A 162 38.47 2.83 -18.75
C ILE A 162 38.62 3.40 -20.16
N ARG A 163 39.75 4.05 -20.44
CA ARG A 163 40.21 4.44 -21.79
C ARG A 163 39.19 5.29 -22.54
N ALA A 164 39.07 6.56 -22.18
CA ALA A 164 38.18 7.55 -22.81
C ALA A 164 36.70 7.13 -22.90
N SER A 165 36.27 6.17 -22.08
CA SER A 165 34.85 5.83 -21.98
C SER A 165 34.07 7.01 -21.38
N ASP A 166 32.83 7.21 -21.79
CA ASP A 166 32.11 8.43 -21.40
C ASP A 166 30.59 8.29 -21.37
N TRP A 167 29.92 9.15 -20.60
CA TRP A 167 28.46 9.20 -20.48
C TRP A 167 27.84 7.90 -19.97
N ILE A 168 28.28 7.47 -18.79
CA ILE A 168 27.94 6.15 -18.22
C ILE A 168 27.09 6.31 -16.96
N THR A 169 26.15 5.39 -16.76
CA THR A 169 25.40 5.28 -15.50
C THR A 169 25.41 3.86 -15.00
N VAL A 170 25.75 3.71 -13.72
CA VAL A 170 25.76 2.47 -12.95
C VAL A 170 24.73 2.62 -11.84
N SER A 171 23.58 1.96 -11.97
CA SER A 171 22.45 2.16 -11.07
C SER A 171 21.81 0.87 -10.57
N TRP A 172 21.29 0.90 -9.35
CA TRP A 172 20.50 -0.21 -8.80
C TRP A 172 21.21 -1.58 -8.84
N ASN A 173 22.54 -1.61 -8.87
CA ASN A 173 23.28 -2.87 -8.86
C ASN A 173 23.58 -3.30 -7.42
N TYR A 174 23.64 -4.60 -7.20
CA TYR A 174 24.07 -5.19 -5.94
C TYR A 174 25.48 -5.77 -6.09
N PHE A 175 26.44 -5.14 -5.42
CA PHE A 175 27.85 -5.53 -5.39
C PHE A 175 28.17 -6.14 -4.02
N HIS A 176 28.66 -7.38 -3.99
CA HIS A 176 28.99 -7.97 -2.70
C HIS A 176 30.07 -9.05 -2.74
N ASP A 177 30.71 -9.26 -1.59
CA ASP A 177 31.65 -10.35 -1.33
C ASP A 177 32.83 -10.33 -2.33
N HIS A 178 33.47 -9.18 -2.46
CA HIS A 178 34.52 -8.95 -3.46
C HIS A 178 35.54 -7.89 -3.01
N TRP A 179 36.76 -7.94 -3.55
CA TRP A 179 37.81 -6.99 -3.17
C TRP A 179 37.78 -5.69 -3.97
N LYS A 180 38.01 -5.72 -5.29
CA LYS A 180 38.19 -4.53 -6.13
C LYS A 180 36.91 -4.26 -6.93
N SER A 181 36.01 -3.40 -6.44
CA SER A 181 34.68 -3.30 -7.05
C SER A 181 34.64 -2.60 -8.41
N SER A 182 34.84 -1.28 -8.46
CA SER A 182 34.68 -0.50 -9.70
C SER A 182 35.79 0.53 -9.88
N LEU A 183 36.60 0.33 -10.92
CA LEU A 183 37.66 1.27 -11.31
C LEU A 183 37.18 2.20 -12.43
N VAL A 184 37.47 3.49 -12.32
CA VAL A 184 37.23 4.49 -13.36
C VAL A 184 38.57 5.13 -13.74
N GLY A 185 39.07 4.81 -14.93
CA GLY A 185 40.42 5.18 -15.40
C GLY A 185 41.50 4.23 -14.85
N ASN A 186 42.07 3.37 -15.70
CA ASN A 186 42.86 2.22 -15.24
C ASN A 186 44.33 2.54 -14.91
N ASP A 187 44.90 3.60 -15.46
CA ASP A 187 46.33 3.90 -15.33
C ASP A 187 46.56 5.41 -15.31
N ALA A 188 47.36 5.90 -14.36
CA ALA A 188 47.67 7.32 -14.23
C ALA A 188 48.47 7.88 -15.43
N THR A 189 49.16 7.02 -16.19
CA THR A 189 49.88 7.40 -17.40
C THR A 189 48.94 7.71 -18.58
N PHE A 190 47.67 7.31 -18.51
CA PHE A 190 46.66 7.58 -19.55
C PHE A 190 45.95 8.93 -19.38
N ARG A 191 46.56 9.88 -18.67
CA ARG A 191 46.01 11.22 -18.50
C ARG A 191 45.56 11.85 -19.83
N ASP A 192 46.41 11.87 -20.86
CA ASP A 192 46.09 12.51 -22.14
C ASP A 192 44.90 11.85 -22.86
N LEU A 193 44.61 10.59 -22.54
CA LEU A 193 43.48 9.85 -23.10
C LEU A 193 42.21 10.02 -22.26
N ASP A 194 42.31 9.99 -20.93
CA ASP A 194 41.16 9.93 -20.02
C ASP A 194 40.70 11.32 -19.54
N PHE A 195 41.59 12.32 -19.56
CA PHE A 195 41.28 13.66 -19.09
C PHE A 195 40.25 14.33 -20.02
N GLY A 196 39.13 14.78 -19.44
CA GLY A 196 37.99 15.31 -20.18
C GLY A 196 36.94 14.27 -20.59
N HIS A 197 37.15 12.99 -20.24
CA HIS A 197 36.19 11.90 -20.41
C HIS A 197 35.73 11.36 -19.04
N LEU A 198 35.23 10.12 -19.01
CA LEU A 198 34.86 9.40 -17.78
C LEU A 198 33.80 10.14 -16.95
N HIS A 199 32.78 10.69 -17.61
CA HIS A 199 31.57 11.20 -16.93
C HIS A 199 30.69 10.02 -16.51
N VAL A 200 30.74 9.69 -15.22
CA VAL A 200 30.06 8.50 -14.66
C VAL A 200 29.10 8.87 -13.54
N THR A 201 27.92 8.29 -13.57
CA THR A 201 26.94 8.40 -12.47
C THR A 201 26.81 7.07 -11.75
N TYR A 202 26.92 7.10 -10.42
CA TYR A 202 26.61 5.96 -9.55
C TYR A 202 25.42 6.30 -8.65
N HIS A 203 24.30 5.60 -8.80
CA HIS A 203 23.16 5.84 -7.92
C HIS A 203 22.35 4.62 -7.50
N HIS A 204 21.85 4.66 -6.27
CA HIS A 204 20.98 3.61 -5.72
C HIS A 204 21.58 2.19 -5.80
N ASN A 205 22.90 2.08 -5.92
CA ASN A 205 23.59 0.80 -5.82
C ASN A 205 23.73 0.41 -4.35
N TYR A 206 23.89 -0.89 -4.12
CA TYR A 206 24.14 -1.46 -2.81
C TYR A 206 25.47 -2.21 -2.83
N TRP A 207 26.45 -1.71 -2.08
CA TRP A 207 27.70 -2.41 -1.81
C TRP A 207 27.66 -3.05 -0.43
N ARG A 208 28.01 -4.34 -0.34
CA ARG A 208 28.06 -5.07 0.92
C ARG A 208 29.27 -5.99 1.02
N ASN A 209 30.03 -5.91 2.11
CA ASN A 209 31.18 -6.79 2.36
C ASN A 209 32.22 -6.70 1.24
N MET A 210 32.89 -5.55 1.18
CA MET A 210 33.76 -5.16 0.08
C MET A 210 35.17 -4.78 0.55
N GLY A 211 36.17 -4.96 -0.31
CA GLY A 211 37.54 -4.53 -0.04
C GLY A 211 37.74 -3.01 -0.25
N THR A 212 37.71 -2.58 -1.51
CA THR A 212 38.02 -1.22 -1.98
C THR A 212 37.25 -0.90 -3.30
N ARG A 213 37.36 0.34 -3.79
CA ARG A 213 36.86 0.85 -5.10
C ARG A 213 35.34 0.92 -5.26
N GLY A 214 34.64 1.67 -4.41
CA GLY A 214 33.18 1.86 -4.45
C GLY A 214 32.64 3.20 -5.00
N PRO A 215 33.17 3.89 -6.02
CA PRO A 215 34.23 3.55 -6.98
C PRO A 215 35.61 4.13 -6.63
N ALA A 216 36.65 3.72 -7.36
CA ALA A 216 37.96 4.39 -7.37
C ALA A 216 38.22 5.07 -8.73
N GLY A 217 38.54 6.36 -8.73
CA GLY A 217 38.51 7.22 -9.91
C GLY A 217 39.81 7.93 -10.24
N ARG A 218 40.10 8.09 -11.53
CA ARG A 218 41.15 8.95 -12.12
C ARG A 218 40.56 9.86 -13.18
N PHE A 219 41.03 11.12 -13.23
CA PHE A 219 40.79 12.14 -14.27
C PHE A 219 39.34 12.55 -14.63
N GLY A 220 38.34 11.74 -14.28
CA GLY A 220 36.94 11.90 -14.72
C GLY A 220 36.08 12.76 -13.82
N HIS A 221 34.77 12.78 -14.13
CA HIS A 221 33.74 13.44 -13.33
C HIS A 221 32.71 12.42 -12.86
N GLN A 222 32.68 12.16 -11.57
CA GLN A 222 31.83 11.11 -10.99
C GLN A 222 30.80 11.71 -10.05
N HIS A 223 29.53 11.53 -10.36
CA HIS A 223 28.43 11.88 -9.47
C HIS A 223 27.94 10.62 -8.75
N VAL A 224 28.11 10.60 -7.43
CA VAL A 224 27.82 9.45 -6.57
C VAL A 224 26.71 9.84 -5.60
N TYR A 225 25.50 9.29 -5.77
CA TYR A 225 24.37 9.63 -4.90
C TYR A 225 23.40 8.51 -4.51
N ASN A 226 22.80 8.61 -3.32
CA ASN A 226 21.85 7.64 -2.75
C ASN A 226 22.31 6.17 -2.80
N ASN A 227 23.62 5.91 -2.77
CA ASN A 227 24.14 4.55 -2.67
C ASN A 227 24.18 4.11 -1.20
N LEU A 228 24.08 2.80 -0.98
CA LEU A 228 24.27 2.18 0.33
C LEU A 228 25.60 1.40 0.35
N TYR A 229 26.44 1.70 1.34
CA TYR A 229 27.69 1.01 1.62
C TYR A 229 27.63 0.34 2.98
N GLU A 230 27.78 -0.98 3.03
CA GLU A 230 27.83 -1.77 4.25
C GLU A 230 29.12 -2.62 4.27
N ASP A 231 29.93 -2.47 5.33
CA ASP A 231 31.12 -3.29 5.56
C ASP A 231 32.18 -3.17 4.44
N PHE A 232 32.74 -1.97 4.27
CA PHE A 232 33.88 -1.71 3.37
C PHE A 232 35.22 -1.71 4.14
N LEU A 233 36.17 -2.58 3.77
CA LEU A 233 37.42 -2.76 4.53
C LEU A 233 38.33 -1.54 4.44
N TYR A 234 38.42 -0.88 3.28
CA TYR A 234 39.25 0.29 3.02
C TYR A 234 38.43 1.44 2.40
N GLN A 235 39.02 2.24 1.51
CA GLN A 235 38.35 3.36 0.86
C GLN A 235 37.16 2.87 0.02
N ALA A 236 35.97 3.34 0.36
CA ALA A 236 34.79 3.20 -0.48
C ALA A 236 34.90 4.12 -1.70
N ILE A 237 34.63 5.42 -1.56
CA ILE A 237 34.81 6.36 -2.66
C ILE A 237 36.26 6.85 -2.63
N HIS A 238 37.04 6.58 -3.67
CA HIS A 238 38.44 6.99 -3.76
C HIS A 238 38.68 7.86 -4.99
N SER A 239 38.94 9.14 -4.79
CA SER A 239 39.22 10.11 -5.86
C SER A 239 40.72 10.37 -5.93
N ARG A 240 41.38 10.00 -7.03
CA ARG A 240 42.83 10.17 -7.24
C ARG A 240 43.12 10.72 -8.63
N SER A 241 44.35 11.11 -8.89
CA SER A 241 44.84 11.58 -10.19
C SER A 241 43.91 12.64 -10.81
N ASP A 242 43.69 13.76 -10.12
CA ASP A 242 42.82 14.87 -10.53
C ASP A 242 41.34 14.54 -10.80
N ASN A 243 40.87 13.34 -10.44
CA ASN A 243 39.47 12.98 -10.55
C ASN A 243 38.56 13.94 -9.76
N GLN A 244 37.40 14.28 -10.33
CA GLN A 244 36.39 15.13 -9.71
C GLN A 244 35.21 14.29 -9.24
N VAL A 245 34.90 14.33 -7.95
CA VAL A 245 33.77 13.57 -7.37
C VAL A 245 32.78 14.51 -6.69
N LEU A 246 31.48 14.35 -7.00
CA LEU A 246 30.38 14.96 -6.28
C LEU A 246 29.64 13.88 -5.48
N VAL A 247 29.56 14.03 -4.14
CA VAL A 247 29.01 13.00 -3.24
C VAL A 247 27.77 13.52 -2.52
N GLU A 248 26.61 12.88 -2.74
CA GLU A 248 25.31 13.37 -2.25
C GLU A 248 24.38 12.27 -1.71
N GLY A 249 23.82 12.43 -0.51
CA GLY A 249 22.75 11.54 -0.04
C GLY A 249 23.14 10.06 0.16
N ASN A 250 24.42 9.70 0.14
CA ASN A 250 24.88 8.32 0.33
C ASN A 250 24.86 7.93 1.80
N VAL A 251 24.74 6.63 2.07
CA VAL A 251 24.68 6.08 3.42
C VAL A 251 25.75 5.00 3.62
N PHE A 252 26.54 5.17 4.68
CA PHE A 252 27.63 4.28 5.07
C PHE A 252 27.33 3.63 6.43
N ARG A 253 27.53 2.32 6.52
CA ARG A 253 27.12 1.48 7.66
C ARG A 253 28.12 0.37 7.93
N GLY A 254 27.92 -0.33 9.04
CA GLY A 254 28.72 -1.49 9.40
C GLY A 254 30.17 -1.11 9.72
N ASN A 255 31.09 -1.99 9.33
CA ASN A 255 32.53 -1.85 9.51
C ASN A 255 33.21 -1.11 8.36
N THR A 256 32.53 -0.12 7.77
CA THR A 256 33.12 0.74 6.73
C THR A 256 34.18 1.65 7.34
N SER A 257 35.44 1.50 6.94
CA SER A 257 36.57 2.21 7.54
C SER A 257 36.70 3.65 7.04
N GLU A 258 36.72 3.85 5.72
CA GLU A 258 36.87 5.15 5.08
C GLU A 258 35.83 5.30 3.95
N ALA A 259 34.86 6.19 4.14
CA ALA A 259 33.75 6.37 3.20
C ALA A 259 34.17 7.14 1.94
N LEU A 260 35.06 8.12 2.11
CA LEU A 260 35.53 8.99 1.04
C LEU A 260 36.97 9.40 1.32
N SER A 261 37.85 9.19 0.34
CA SER A 261 39.21 9.69 0.35
C SER A 261 39.56 10.39 -0.96
N THR A 262 40.21 11.54 -0.88
CA THR A 262 40.89 12.16 -2.04
C THR A 262 42.40 12.05 -1.97
N TYR A 263 42.92 11.41 -0.92
CA TYR A 263 44.34 11.19 -0.76
C TYR A 263 44.83 10.17 -1.79
N GLY A 264 45.85 10.53 -2.57
CA GLY A 264 46.34 9.76 -3.71
C GLY A 264 47.00 8.42 -3.37
N LEU A 265 47.10 8.05 -2.10
CA LEU A 265 47.65 6.77 -1.68
C LEU A 265 46.71 5.61 -2.05
N VAL A 266 47.19 4.76 -2.94
CA VAL A 266 46.63 3.47 -3.29
C VAL A 266 47.19 2.45 -2.32
N ILE A 267 46.32 1.83 -1.53
CA ILE A 267 46.76 0.88 -0.51
C ILE A 267 47.50 -0.32 -1.13
N PRO A 268 48.48 -0.93 -0.43
CA PRO A 268 49.22 -2.09 -0.95
C PRO A 268 48.34 -3.25 -1.39
N MET A 269 47.21 -3.47 -0.72
CA MET A 269 46.26 -4.54 -1.10
C MET A 269 45.50 -4.23 -2.40
N ASP A 270 45.47 -2.97 -2.85
CA ASP A 270 44.82 -2.58 -4.12
C ASP A 270 45.81 -2.50 -5.29
N SER A 271 47.09 -2.29 -4.98
CA SER A 271 48.21 -2.32 -5.94
C SER A 271 49.46 -2.95 -5.30
N PRO A 272 49.51 -4.29 -5.17
CA PRO A 272 50.65 -4.94 -4.50
C PRO A 272 51.92 -5.00 -5.36
N ASN A 273 51.84 -4.59 -6.63
CA ASN A 273 52.84 -4.85 -7.65
C ASN A 273 53.95 -3.80 -7.74
N THR A 274 53.90 -2.76 -6.92
CA THR A 274 54.74 -1.56 -7.06
C THR A 274 55.61 -1.28 -5.84
N CYS A 275 55.06 -1.34 -4.62
CA CYS A 275 55.84 -1.43 -3.38
C CYS A 275 55.01 -1.95 -2.20
N THR A 276 55.69 -2.35 -1.11
CA THR A 276 55.03 -2.73 0.16
C THR A 276 54.34 -1.54 0.86
N CYS A 277 54.61 -0.32 0.40
CA CYS A 277 54.05 0.93 0.90
C CYS A 277 52.72 1.35 0.23
N GLY A 278 52.37 0.78 -0.94
CA GLY A 278 51.29 1.27 -1.79
C GLY A 278 51.76 2.32 -2.80
N ASP A 279 50.93 2.63 -3.80
CA ASP A 279 51.27 3.63 -4.83
C ASP A 279 50.86 5.03 -4.41
N GLU A 280 51.75 5.99 -4.57
CA GLU A 280 51.39 7.40 -4.48
C GLU A 280 51.03 7.93 -5.87
N GLU A 281 49.78 8.37 -6.01
CA GLU A 281 49.31 9.16 -7.13
C GLU A 281 49.07 10.60 -6.69
N LEU A 282 48.82 11.48 -7.67
CA LEU A 282 48.27 12.79 -7.35
C LEU A 282 46.93 12.60 -6.61
N ASP A 283 46.65 13.46 -5.64
CA ASP A 283 45.34 13.52 -5.02
C ASP A 283 44.26 13.82 -6.08
N GLY A 284 43.05 13.35 -5.80
CA GLY A 284 41.87 13.77 -6.53
C GLY A 284 41.18 14.92 -5.83
N TYR A 285 39.95 15.18 -6.26
CA TYR A 285 39.09 16.22 -5.70
C TYR A 285 37.74 15.63 -5.32
N ALA A 286 37.13 16.16 -4.26
CA ALA A 286 35.76 15.85 -3.90
C ALA A 286 35.01 17.09 -3.40
N ASN A 287 33.74 17.18 -3.79
CA ASN A 287 32.77 18.12 -3.28
C ASN A 287 31.56 17.38 -2.69
N LEU A 288 30.98 17.99 -1.66
CA LEU A 288 29.78 17.47 -1.01
C LEU A 288 28.59 18.35 -1.39
N GLY A 289 27.55 17.75 -1.96
CA GLY A 289 26.28 18.41 -2.20
C GLY A 289 25.32 18.16 -1.04
N ALA A 290 24.22 17.44 -1.28
CA ALA A 290 23.29 17.05 -0.24
C ALA A 290 23.93 16.19 0.87
N LYS A 291 23.41 16.30 2.09
CA LYS A 291 23.93 15.61 3.28
C LYS A 291 24.06 14.10 3.05
N ASN A 292 25.26 13.58 3.30
CA ASN A 292 25.54 12.15 3.39
C ASN A 292 25.45 11.67 4.85
N ASP A 293 25.23 10.37 5.03
CA ASP A 293 25.28 9.71 6.33
C ASP A 293 26.51 8.80 6.40
N TRP A 294 27.59 9.30 6.97
CA TRP A 294 28.89 8.63 7.04
C TRP A 294 28.95 7.49 8.07
N GLY A 295 27.94 7.34 8.93
CA GLY A 295 27.99 6.37 10.03
C GLY A 295 29.22 6.57 10.91
N LYS A 296 30.10 5.55 10.98
CA LYS A 296 31.37 5.58 11.72
C LYS A 296 32.59 5.74 10.81
N ALA A 297 32.39 5.81 9.50
CA ALA A 297 33.48 5.82 8.54
C ALA A 297 34.21 7.17 8.55
N GLY A 298 35.52 7.11 8.31
CA GLY A 298 36.35 8.30 8.08
C GLY A 298 36.02 8.97 6.75
N VAL A 299 36.28 10.28 6.69
CA VAL A 299 36.20 11.08 5.47
C VAL A 299 37.47 11.91 5.40
N ASN A 300 38.26 11.74 4.33
CA ASN A 300 39.52 12.42 4.12
C ASN A 300 39.51 13.16 2.77
N ILE A 301 39.16 14.46 2.80
CA ILE A 301 39.17 15.32 1.61
C ILE A 301 40.38 16.24 1.73
N THR A 302 41.46 15.89 1.06
CA THR A 302 42.69 16.67 0.93
C THR A 302 42.53 17.84 -0.04
N GLN A 303 41.72 17.69 -1.09
CA GLN A 303 41.46 18.75 -2.07
C GLN A 303 39.97 18.83 -2.47
N LYS A 304 39.49 20.07 -2.64
CA LYS A 304 38.15 20.37 -3.16
C LYS A 304 38.24 20.87 -4.58
N GLY A 305 37.38 20.35 -5.44
CA GLY A 305 37.42 20.60 -6.88
C GLY A 305 36.39 21.62 -7.33
N ASN A 306 36.07 21.65 -8.62
CA ASN A 306 35.07 22.56 -9.20
C ASN A 306 33.74 21.89 -9.56
N PHE A 307 33.63 20.57 -9.40
CA PHE A 307 32.40 19.83 -9.68
C PHE A 307 31.43 19.90 -8.49
N TYR A 308 30.64 20.98 -8.39
CA TYR A 308 29.71 21.22 -7.28
C TYR A 308 28.26 20.82 -7.58
N LYS A 309 27.96 20.52 -8.84
CA LYS A 309 26.62 20.23 -9.33
C LYS A 309 26.70 19.33 -10.55
N ALA A 310 25.85 18.32 -10.62
CA ALA A 310 25.70 17.52 -11.83
C ALA A 310 24.89 18.28 -12.90
N ASP A 311 25.27 18.12 -14.17
CA ASP A 311 24.68 18.84 -15.32
C ASP A 311 23.36 18.24 -15.83
N TYR A 312 22.68 17.45 -14.99
CA TYR A 312 21.41 16.80 -15.30
C TYR A 312 20.41 16.90 -14.15
N LYS A 313 19.14 16.59 -14.42
CA LYS A 313 18.08 16.60 -13.40
C LYS A 313 17.97 15.22 -12.74
N TYR A 314 18.02 15.20 -11.43
CA TYR A 314 17.89 13.99 -10.61
C TYR A 314 17.05 14.28 -9.38
N LYS A 315 16.52 13.22 -8.77
CA LYS A 315 15.74 13.31 -7.53
C LYS A 315 16.46 12.52 -6.43
N LEU A 316 16.78 13.22 -5.33
CA LEU A 316 17.32 12.55 -4.16
C LEU A 316 16.22 11.84 -3.37
N THR A 317 16.42 10.55 -3.10
CA THR A 317 15.68 9.81 -2.09
C THR A 317 15.96 10.44 -0.73
N PRO A 318 14.94 10.67 0.13
CA PRO A 318 15.18 11.18 1.48
C PRO A 318 16.23 10.33 2.20
N LEU A 319 17.27 10.96 2.74
CA LEU A 319 18.48 10.29 3.26
C LEU A 319 18.18 9.11 4.21
N LYS A 320 17.19 9.25 5.09
CA LYS A 320 16.77 8.20 6.03
C LYS A 320 16.23 6.93 5.35
N LEU A 321 15.72 7.07 4.13
CA LEU A 321 15.08 5.99 3.36
C LEU A 321 16.03 5.35 2.35
N VAL A 322 17.18 5.95 2.07
CA VAL A 322 18.19 5.41 1.15
C VAL A 322 18.55 3.96 1.45
N PRO A 323 18.81 3.52 2.71
CA PRO A 323 19.13 2.12 2.98
C PRO A 323 17.99 1.15 2.63
N THR A 324 16.76 1.56 2.94
CA THR A 324 15.55 0.76 2.66
C THR A 324 15.33 0.66 1.15
N VAL A 325 15.40 1.80 0.46
CA VAL A 325 15.18 1.88 -0.99
C VAL A 325 16.24 1.10 -1.75
N ALA A 326 17.53 1.28 -1.43
CA ALA A 326 18.63 0.55 -2.06
C ALA A 326 18.53 -0.97 -1.85
N LYS A 327 18.25 -1.45 -0.62
CA LYS A 327 18.10 -2.90 -0.34
C LYS A 327 16.92 -3.54 -1.06
N LEU A 328 15.84 -2.80 -1.26
CA LEU A 328 14.63 -3.30 -1.92
C LEU A 328 14.75 -3.29 -3.44
N GLY A 329 15.41 -2.27 -3.99
CA GLY A 329 15.52 -2.04 -5.43
C GLY A 329 16.75 -2.67 -6.08
N ALA A 330 17.90 -2.71 -5.40
CA ALA A 330 19.15 -3.11 -6.02
C ALA A 330 19.23 -4.63 -6.32
N GLY A 331 19.90 -4.98 -7.41
CA GLY A 331 20.17 -6.35 -7.84
C GLY A 331 19.10 -6.94 -8.78
N VAL A 332 19.27 -8.22 -9.10
CA VAL A 332 18.40 -8.94 -10.03
C VAL A 332 17.00 -9.15 -9.44
N GLY A 333 16.00 -9.25 -10.33
CA GLY A 333 14.64 -9.63 -9.95
C GLY A 333 13.73 -8.51 -9.49
N TYR A 334 14.16 -7.25 -9.57
CA TYR A 334 13.28 -6.10 -9.34
C TYR A 334 12.01 -6.16 -10.20
N PHE A 335 12.16 -6.51 -11.49
CA PHE A 335 11.03 -6.63 -12.41
C PHE A 335 9.99 -7.67 -11.96
N LEU A 336 10.40 -8.73 -11.23
CA LEU A 336 9.50 -9.72 -10.63
C LEU A 336 8.87 -9.24 -9.31
N ARG A 337 9.55 -8.38 -8.55
CA ARG A 337 9.01 -7.77 -7.32
C ARG A 337 7.90 -6.75 -7.63
N LYS A 338 7.95 -6.09 -8.80
CA LYS A 338 6.86 -5.24 -9.33
C LYS A 338 5.56 -6.02 -9.55
N VAL A 339 5.67 -7.27 -10.01
CA VAL A 339 4.52 -8.16 -10.31
C VAL A 339 3.80 -8.60 -9.03
N LYS A 340 4.54 -8.97 -7.97
CA LYS A 340 3.92 -9.32 -6.67
C LYS A 340 3.23 -8.13 -5.97
N ALA A 341 3.64 -6.89 -6.25
CA ALA A 341 3.05 -5.70 -5.64
C ALA A 341 1.84 -5.13 -6.40
N ASN A 342 1.62 -5.51 -7.67
CA ASN A 342 0.50 -5.05 -8.50
C ASN A 342 -0.70 -6.01 -8.56
N ALA A 343 -0.63 -7.20 -7.98
CA ALA A 343 -1.65 -8.24 -8.12
C ALA A 343 -2.98 -8.01 -7.36
N HIS A 344 -3.16 -6.89 -6.64
CA HIS A 344 -4.37 -6.65 -5.85
C HIS A 344 -4.87 -5.20 -5.94
N ARG A 345 -5.25 -4.72 -7.14
CA ARG A 345 -6.18 -3.59 -7.34
C ARG A 345 -6.49 -3.41 -8.83
N HIS A 346 -7.46 -4.17 -9.34
CA HIS A 346 -8.18 -3.83 -10.56
C HIS A 346 -9.67 -4.17 -10.36
N PRO A 347 -10.63 -3.25 -10.58
CA PRO A 347 -12.00 -3.61 -10.87
C PRO A 347 -12.12 -4.08 -12.33
N TRP A 348 -12.87 -5.16 -12.51
CA TRP A 348 -13.24 -5.87 -13.75
C TRP A 348 -13.25 -5.01 -15.04
N PRO A 349 -12.26 -5.18 -15.94
CA PRO A 349 -12.35 -4.73 -17.34
C PRO A 349 -13.51 -5.38 -18.11
N VAL A 350 -13.86 -4.88 -19.30
CA VAL A 350 -14.83 -5.54 -20.18
C VAL A 350 -14.17 -6.79 -20.77
N PHE A 351 -14.68 -7.98 -20.46
CA PHE A 351 -14.12 -9.26 -20.90
C PHE A 351 -14.86 -9.79 -22.14
N LEU A 352 -14.14 -9.98 -23.24
CA LEU A 352 -14.58 -10.74 -24.42
C LEU A 352 -13.87 -12.10 -24.41
N ILE A 353 -14.63 -13.20 -24.54
CA ILE A 353 -14.09 -14.57 -24.61
C ILE A 353 -14.03 -14.98 -26.09
N VAL A 354 -12.82 -15.16 -26.62
CA VAL A 354 -12.54 -15.58 -28.02
C VAL A 354 -11.81 -16.92 -28.04
N SER A 355 -11.98 -17.70 -29.11
CA SER A 355 -11.36 -19.02 -29.24
C SER A 355 -9.86 -18.92 -29.55
N SER A 356 -9.07 -19.91 -29.11
CA SER A 356 -7.63 -19.98 -29.40
C SER A 356 -7.34 -20.01 -30.90
N ALA A 357 -8.18 -20.70 -31.70
CA ALA A 357 -8.04 -20.79 -33.14
C ALA A 357 -8.16 -19.43 -33.86
N GLU A 358 -9.01 -18.52 -33.39
CA GLU A 358 -9.18 -17.17 -33.97
C GLU A 358 -8.01 -16.22 -33.68
N ILE A 359 -7.32 -16.43 -32.54
CA ILE A 359 -6.11 -15.68 -32.18
C ILE A 359 -4.98 -16.00 -33.16
N PHE A 360 -4.73 -17.28 -33.44
CA PHE A 360 -3.68 -17.70 -34.39
C PHE A 360 -4.01 -17.26 -35.83
N TYR A 361 -5.29 -17.23 -36.20
CA TYR A 361 -5.74 -16.90 -37.56
C TYR A 361 -5.41 -15.46 -38.01
N ASN A 362 -5.47 -14.49 -37.09
CA ASN A 362 -5.23 -13.07 -37.39
C ASN A 362 -3.88 -12.55 -36.89
N ASN A 363 -3.12 -13.40 -36.19
CA ASN A 363 -1.79 -13.11 -35.69
C ASN A 363 -0.83 -14.18 -36.21
N PRO A 364 -0.53 -14.18 -37.54
CA PRO A 364 0.22 -15.25 -38.20
C PRO A 364 1.66 -15.42 -37.68
N ASP A 365 2.16 -14.45 -36.93
CA ASP A 365 3.47 -14.49 -36.26
C ASP A 365 3.44 -15.28 -34.94
N ILE A 366 2.27 -15.66 -34.45
CA ILE A 366 2.07 -16.53 -33.29
C ILE A 366 1.74 -17.91 -33.84
N LEU A 367 2.64 -18.90 -33.67
CA LEU A 367 2.49 -20.24 -34.25
C LEU A 367 2.14 -21.28 -33.18
N GLN A 368 2.55 -21.04 -31.93
CA GLN A 368 2.32 -21.91 -30.79
C GLN A 368 1.93 -21.10 -29.53
N CYS A 369 1.30 -21.75 -28.55
CA CYS A 369 0.90 -21.10 -27.29
C CYS A 369 2.07 -20.44 -26.54
N TYR A 370 3.30 -20.93 -26.72
CA TYR A 370 4.51 -20.37 -26.09
C TYR A 370 4.97 -19.04 -26.71
N ASP A 371 4.47 -18.69 -27.90
CA ASP A 371 4.80 -17.43 -28.58
C ASP A 371 4.03 -16.24 -27.96
N MET A 372 3.02 -16.52 -27.13
CA MET A 372 2.25 -15.54 -26.38
C MET A 372 3.00 -15.06 -25.12
N VAL A 373 4.03 -14.25 -25.34
CA VAL A 373 4.82 -13.60 -24.27
C VAL A 373 4.26 -12.23 -23.90
N GLU A 374 4.49 -11.78 -22.66
CA GLU A 374 3.99 -10.48 -22.17
C GLU A 374 4.31 -9.34 -23.16
N ASP A 375 3.32 -8.49 -23.42
CA ASP A 375 3.28 -7.41 -24.39
C ASP A 375 3.27 -7.79 -25.89
N VAL A 376 3.10 -9.08 -26.25
CA VAL A 376 2.91 -9.45 -27.67
C VAL A 376 1.63 -8.78 -28.21
N PRO A 377 1.68 -8.13 -29.39
CA PRO A 377 0.48 -7.54 -29.99
C PRO A 377 -0.48 -8.65 -30.41
N ILE A 378 -1.72 -8.57 -29.95
CA ILE A 378 -2.80 -9.49 -30.34
C ILE A 378 -3.91 -8.67 -30.99
N CYS A 379 -4.11 -8.90 -32.28
CA CYS A 379 -5.19 -8.33 -33.07
C CYS A 379 -6.39 -9.28 -33.02
N LEU A 380 -7.53 -8.80 -32.51
CA LEU A 380 -8.78 -9.58 -32.48
C LEU A 380 -9.68 -9.17 -33.65
N PRO A 381 -10.44 -10.10 -34.24
CA PRO A 381 -10.95 -9.84 -35.58
C PRO A 381 -12.28 -9.07 -35.71
N PHE A 382 -13.18 -8.94 -34.71
CA PHE A 382 -14.54 -8.42 -35.01
C PHE A 382 -15.27 -7.64 -33.90
N GLN A 383 -16.11 -6.68 -34.32
CA GLN A 383 -17.24 -6.14 -33.52
C GLN A 383 -18.42 -7.13 -33.59
N CYS A 384 -18.63 -7.93 -32.55
CA CYS A 384 -19.85 -8.76 -32.40
C CYS A 384 -20.89 -8.02 -31.54
N ASN A 385 -22.18 -8.29 -31.74
CA ASN A 385 -23.18 -7.89 -30.75
C ASN A 385 -23.01 -8.76 -29.51
N THR A 386 -22.98 -8.15 -28.33
CA THR A 386 -22.73 -8.85 -27.08
C THR A 386 -24.01 -9.01 -26.25
N TYR A 387 -24.12 -10.13 -25.55
CA TYR A 387 -25.16 -10.35 -24.56
C TYR A 387 -24.53 -10.64 -23.21
N GLN A 388 -25.01 -9.94 -22.17
CA GLN A 388 -24.52 -10.12 -20.82
C GLN A 388 -25.29 -11.26 -20.15
N VAL A 389 -24.57 -12.31 -19.73
CA VAL A 389 -25.16 -13.50 -19.10
C VAL A 389 -25.74 -13.14 -17.73
N LYS A 390 -27.04 -13.45 -17.52
CA LYS A 390 -27.80 -13.13 -16.30
C LYS A 390 -27.85 -14.32 -15.33
N GLU A 391 -28.30 -14.05 -14.10
CA GLU A 391 -28.46 -15.07 -13.07
C GLU A 391 -29.55 -16.05 -13.53
N ASN A 392 -29.18 -17.33 -13.71
CA ASN A 392 -29.99 -18.43 -14.26
C ASN A 392 -30.07 -18.57 -15.80
N ASP A 393 -29.28 -17.80 -16.56
CA ASP A 393 -29.19 -18.05 -18.01
C ASP A 393 -28.55 -19.43 -18.30
N THR A 394 -29.15 -20.14 -19.25
CA THR A 394 -28.65 -21.39 -19.87
C THR A 394 -28.41 -21.15 -21.35
N CYS A 395 -27.67 -22.03 -22.04
CA CYS A 395 -27.53 -21.93 -23.49
C CYS A 395 -28.89 -21.85 -24.18
N THR A 396 -29.85 -22.65 -23.71
CA THR A 396 -31.21 -22.70 -24.24
C THR A 396 -31.91 -21.36 -24.03
N SER A 397 -31.89 -20.79 -22.82
CA SER A 397 -32.60 -19.53 -22.54
C SER A 397 -32.00 -18.36 -23.31
N VAL A 398 -30.68 -18.32 -23.47
CA VAL A 398 -29.98 -17.28 -24.22
C VAL A 398 -30.22 -17.43 -25.73
N SER A 399 -30.13 -18.66 -26.25
CA SER A 399 -30.40 -18.93 -27.67
C SER A 399 -31.86 -18.62 -28.04
N GLU A 400 -32.82 -18.98 -27.19
CA GLU A 400 -34.25 -18.65 -27.35
C GLU A 400 -34.50 -17.14 -27.30
N TYR A 401 -33.89 -16.43 -26.35
CA TYR A 401 -34.02 -14.98 -26.23
C TYR A 401 -33.48 -14.24 -27.46
N LEU A 402 -32.38 -14.73 -28.03
CA LEU A 402 -31.71 -14.14 -29.19
C LEU A 402 -32.30 -14.60 -30.54
N GLY A 403 -33.17 -15.61 -30.53
CA GLY A 403 -33.76 -16.16 -31.75
C GLY A 403 -32.77 -16.93 -32.64
N ILE A 404 -31.71 -17.49 -32.07
CA ILE A 404 -30.69 -18.29 -32.77
C ILE A 404 -30.74 -19.75 -32.29
N THR A 405 -30.28 -20.70 -33.10
CA THR A 405 -30.23 -22.09 -32.63
C THR A 405 -29.11 -22.27 -31.60
N ILE A 406 -29.26 -23.23 -30.67
CA ILE A 406 -28.21 -23.55 -29.70
C ILE A 406 -26.90 -23.92 -30.41
N LYS A 407 -26.99 -24.61 -31.56
CA LYS A 407 -25.83 -24.96 -32.37
C LYS A 407 -25.13 -23.72 -32.94
N ASP A 408 -25.89 -22.72 -33.38
CA ASP A 408 -25.33 -21.45 -33.84
C ASP A 408 -24.72 -20.67 -32.67
N PHE A 409 -25.38 -20.64 -31.50
CA PHE A 409 -24.85 -20.01 -30.30
C PHE A 409 -23.53 -20.64 -29.82
N ILE A 410 -23.44 -21.97 -29.83
CA ILE A 410 -22.20 -22.72 -29.56
C ILE A 410 -21.16 -22.42 -30.64
N SER A 411 -21.54 -22.34 -31.92
CA SER A 411 -20.59 -22.02 -33.00
C SER A 411 -19.95 -20.64 -32.85
N LEU A 412 -20.69 -19.67 -32.29
CA LEU A 412 -20.21 -18.32 -31.97
C LEU A 412 -19.41 -18.25 -30.67
N ASN A 413 -19.54 -19.26 -29.81
CA ASN A 413 -18.89 -19.34 -28.50
C ASN A 413 -18.29 -20.75 -28.33
N PRO A 414 -17.28 -21.14 -29.12
CA PRO A 414 -16.86 -22.54 -29.31
C PRO A 414 -16.15 -23.17 -28.10
N TRP A 415 -15.99 -22.40 -27.02
CA TRP A 415 -15.58 -22.89 -25.70
C TRP A 415 -16.75 -23.52 -24.92
N ILE A 416 -18.00 -23.29 -25.34
CA ILE A 416 -19.19 -23.97 -24.83
C ILE A 416 -19.23 -25.37 -25.43
N ARG A 417 -19.41 -26.40 -24.61
CA ARG A 417 -19.50 -27.79 -25.05
C ARG A 417 -20.73 -28.02 -25.92
N ASP A 418 -20.64 -29.01 -26.80
CA ASP A 418 -21.73 -29.39 -27.73
C ASP A 418 -23.04 -29.78 -27.01
N ASP A 419 -22.96 -30.19 -25.75
CA ASP A 419 -24.09 -30.53 -24.88
C ASP A 419 -24.54 -29.37 -23.97
N CYS A 420 -23.88 -28.21 -24.06
CA CYS A 420 -24.09 -27.03 -23.22
C CYS A 420 -24.01 -27.27 -21.71
N TYR A 421 -23.39 -28.38 -21.30
CA TYR A 421 -23.33 -28.79 -19.91
C TYR A 421 -22.38 -27.93 -19.07
N ASP A 422 -21.39 -27.32 -19.71
CA ASP A 422 -20.44 -26.36 -19.13
C ASP A 422 -20.97 -24.91 -19.11
N PHE A 423 -22.19 -24.70 -19.61
CA PHE A 423 -23.00 -23.50 -19.41
C PHE A 423 -24.15 -23.71 -18.39
N PRO A 424 -23.92 -24.23 -17.15
CA PRO A 424 -25.00 -24.43 -16.20
C PRO A 424 -25.17 -23.20 -15.30
N SER A 425 -26.39 -22.66 -15.27
CA SER A 425 -26.93 -21.66 -14.35
C SER A 425 -25.90 -20.69 -13.76
N GLY A 426 -25.43 -19.76 -14.60
CA GLY A 426 -24.93 -18.43 -14.23
C GLY A 426 -24.05 -18.29 -12.98
N THR A 427 -23.08 -19.18 -12.71
CA THR A 427 -22.15 -19.00 -11.58
C THR A 427 -20.73 -18.65 -11.99
N ILE A 428 -20.27 -19.16 -13.14
CA ILE A 428 -18.90 -18.92 -13.62
C ILE A 428 -18.85 -17.76 -14.64
N TYR A 429 -19.93 -17.56 -15.38
CA TYR A 429 -20.03 -16.59 -16.48
C TYR A 429 -20.97 -15.41 -16.18
N LEU A 430 -21.51 -15.31 -14.97
CA LEU A 430 -22.44 -14.25 -14.57
C LEU A 430 -21.83 -12.86 -14.75
N GLY A 431 -22.50 -12.00 -15.51
CA GLY A 431 -22.02 -10.65 -15.82
C GLY A 431 -20.95 -10.59 -16.91
N LYS A 432 -20.48 -11.73 -17.44
CA LYS A 432 -19.59 -11.79 -18.62
C LYS A 432 -20.41 -11.64 -19.91
N PHE A 433 -19.77 -11.16 -20.97
CA PHE A 433 -20.39 -10.97 -22.27
C PHE A 433 -20.08 -12.15 -23.20
N VAL A 434 -21.11 -12.65 -23.90
CA VAL A 434 -21.01 -13.66 -24.95
C VAL A 434 -21.31 -13.03 -26.30
N CYS A 435 -20.71 -13.54 -27.38
CA CYS A 435 -21.01 -13.06 -28.72
C CYS A 435 -22.33 -13.65 -29.21
N THR A 436 -23.15 -12.80 -29.84
CA THR A 436 -24.52 -13.16 -30.26
C THR A 436 -24.77 -13.03 -31.74
N THR A 437 -23.94 -12.30 -32.47
CA THR A 437 -23.88 -12.29 -33.94
C THR A 437 -22.48 -11.88 -34.40
N PRO A 438 -21.89 -12.52 -35.42
CA PRO A 438 -20.76 -11.94 -36.15
C PRO A 438 -21.27 -10.83 -37.08
N SER A 439 -20.45 -9.82 -37.37
CA SER A 439 -20.83 -8.71 -38.26
C SER A 439 -21.11 -9.11 -39.72
N ASP A 440 -20.77 -10.33 -40.13
CA ASP A 440 -20.81 -10.74 -41.55
C ASP A 440 -21.04 -12.25 -41.84
N GLY A 441 -21.41 -13.09 -40.86
CA GLY A 441 -22.11 -14.37 -41.10
C GLY A 441 -21.31 -15.68 -40.95
N HIS A 442 -21.77 -16.50 -40.00
CA HIS A 442 -21.66 -17.97 -39.80
C HIS A 442 -20.34 -18.73 -40.08
N TYR A 443 -19.81 -19.36 -39.02
CA TYR A 443 -18.76 -20.39 -39.06
C TYR A 443 -19.37 -21.80 -39.10
N ASN A 444 -18.93 -22.69 -40.00
CA ASN A 444 -19.43 -24.06 -40.10
C ASN A 444 -18.36 -25.06 -39.63
N ARG A 445 -18.62 -25.82 -38.55
CA ARG A 445 -17.66 -26.75 -37.94
C ARG A 445 -18.00 -28.21 -38.33
N THR A 446 -17.09 -28.91 -38.99
CA THR A 446 -17.23 -30.33 -39.38
C THR A 446 -16.20 -31.29 -38.76
N THR A 447 -15.51 -30.93 -37.68
CA THR A 447 -14.57 -31.88 -37.03
C THR A 447 -14.88 -32.06 -35.54
N SER A 448 -14.98 -33.34 -35.13
CA SER A 448 -15.58 -33.82 -33.88
C SER A 448 -14.56 -34.18 -32.79
N LYS A 449 -13.45 -33.46 -32.68
CA LYS A 449 -12.44 -33.70 -31.63
C LYS A 449 -12.03 -32.36 -31.02
N SER A 450 -12.22 -32.23 -29.71
CA SER A 450 -12.19 -30.98 -28.96
C SER A 450 -11.09 -31.00 -27.89
N ASP A 451 -9.85 -31.31 -28.28
CA ASP A 451 -8.71 -31.22 -27.37
C ASP A 451 -7.82 -30.03 -27.72
N PRO A 452 -7.93 -28.89 -27.01
CA PRO A 452 -7.16 -27.68 -27.28
C PRO A 452 -5.69 -27.74 -26.81
N THR A 453 -5.23 -28.89 -26.29
CA THR A 453 -3.84 -29.04 -25.80
C THR A 453 -2.87 -29.62 -26.82
N ASP A 454 -3.38 -30.04 -27.98
CA ASP A 454 -2.55 -30.57 -29.07
C ASP A 454 -2.09 -29.43 -30.00
N SER A 455 -0.79 -29.21 -30.09
CA SER A 455 -0.22 -28.18 -30.98
C SER A 455 -0.45 -28.50 -32.47
N SER A 456 -0.82 -29.74 -32.82
CA SER A 456 -1.12 -30.13 -34.20
C SER A 456 -2.35 -29.42 -34.79
N TYR A 457 -3.17 -28.74 -33.97
CA TYR A 457 -4.28 -27.92 -34.47
C TYR A 457 -3.85 -26.60 -35.13
N ALA A 458 -2.67 -26.05 -34.79
CA ALA A 458 -2.11 -24.91 -35.51
C ALA A 458 -1.75 -25.28 -36.96
N ASP A 459 -1.53 -26.58 -37.22
CA ASP A 459 -1.23 -27.11 -38.55
C ASP A 459 -2.50 -27.47 -39.35
N GLU A 460 -3.68 -27.57 -38.71
CA GLU A 460 -4.99 -27.87 -39.34
C GLU A 460 -5.87 -26.61 -39.53
N VAL A 461 -5.27 -25.42 -39.67
CA VAL A 461 -6.01 -24.19 -39.93
C VAL A 461 -6.78 -24.30 -41.24
N ILE A 462 -8.12 -24.35 -41.15
CA ILE A 462 -9.00 -24.36 -42.32
C ILE A 462 -8.74 -23.07 -43.13
N PRO A 463 -8.50 -23.15 -44.45
CA PRO A 463 -8.23 -21.97 -45.26
C PRO A 463 -9.42 -21.00 -45.27
N ARG A 464 -9.09 -19.72 -45.41
CA ARG A 464 -10.04 -18.60 -45.45
C ARG A 464 -11.18 -18.84 -46.44
N PRO A 465 -12.45 -18.54 -46.08
CA PRO A 465 -13.52 -18.47 -47.08
C PRO A 465 -13.10 -17.48 -48.17
N GLU A 466 -13.26 -17.85 -49.44
CA GLU A 466 -12.76 -17.08 -50.61
C GLU A 466 -13.24 -15.62 -50.66
N ASN A 467 -14.26 -15.25 -49.87
CA ASN A 467 -14.85 -13.91 -49.84
C ASN A 467 -14.57 -13.11 -48.54
N ALA A 468 -13.83 -13.64 -47.58
CA ALA A 468 -13.52 -12.91 -46.34
C ALA A 468 -12.31 -11.98 -46.54
N SER A 469 -12.54 -10.66 -46.50
CA SER A 469 -11.47 -9.66 -46.48
C SER A 469 -11.15 -9.25 -45.03
N PRO A 470 -9.88 -9.07 -44.63
CA PRO A 470 -9.58 -8.55 -43.30
C PRO A 470 -10.13 -7.12 -43.19
N ALA A 471 -10.73 -6.80 -42.03
CA ALA A 471 -11.19 -5.45 -41.74
C ALA A 471 -10.02 -4.46 -41.93
N ALA A 472 -10.27 -3.37 -42.67
CA ALA A 472 -9.24 -2.41 -43.06
C ALA A 472 -8.56 -1.68 -41.87
N ASN A 473 -9.15 -1.74 -40.68
CA ASN A 473 -8.62 -1.19 -39.44
C ASN A 473 -8.61 -2.28 -38.36
N GLN A 474 -7.45 -2.86 -38.06
CA GLN A 474 -7.27 -3.78 -36.93
C GLN A 474 -6.98 -2.96 -35.65
N GLU A 475 -7.87 -3.04 -34.66
CA GLU A 475 -7.54 -2.60 -33.30
C GLU A 475 -6.80 -3.75 -32.58
N CYS A 476 -5.51 -3.58 -32.34
CA CYS A 476 -4.68 -4.60 -31.69
C CYS A 476 -4.43 -4.22 -30.21
N GLY A 477 -4.67 -5.18 -29.31
CA GLY A 477 -4.34 -5.09 -27.89
C GLY A 477 -2.95 -5.65 -27.60
N ARG A 478 -2.53 -5.61 -26.33
CA ARG A 478 -1.29 -6.27 -25.86
C ARG A 478 -1.61 -7.38 -24.87
N TRP A 479 -0.98 -8.54 -25.05
CA TRP A 479 -1.09 -9.67 -24.13
C TRP A 479 -0.49 -9.32 -22.76
N ARG A 480 -1.21 -9.59 -21.67
CA ARG A 480 -0.67 -9.52 -20.31
C ARG A 480 -1.02 -10.81 -19.57
N ASN A 481 -0.01 -11.42 -18.92
CA ASN A 481 -0.19 -12.65 -18.18
C ASN A 481 -0.59 -12.33 -16.73
N GLU A 482 -1.87 -12.46 -16.39
CA GLU A 482 -2.29 -12.62 -14.99
C GLU A 482 -2.05 -14.08 -14.61
N ILE A 483 -0.82 -14.36 -14.14
CA ILE A 483 -0.28 -15.62 -13.61
C ILE A 483 -1.29 -16.77 -13.61
N TRP A 484 -1.09 -17.80 -14.43
CA TRP A 484 -0.79 -19.17 -13.97
C TRP A 484 0.38 -19.71 -14.82
N ASP A 485 1.43 -20.10 -14.12
CA ASP A 485 2.52 -20.87 -14.66
C ASP A 485 1.99 -22.27 -15.03
N CYS A 486 2.00 -22.64 -16.33
CA CYS A 486 1.67 -24.00 -16.76
C CYS A 486 2.60 -25.05 -16.13
N GLU A 487 3.79 -24.67 -15.63
CA GLU A 487 4.73 -25.62 -15.01
C GLU A 487 4.40 -25.89 -13.52
N SER A 488 3.74 -24.99 -12.81
CA SER A 488 3.65 -25.09 -11.33
C SER A 488 2.57 -26.05 -10.76
N ARG A 489 1.84 -26.80 -11.61
CA ARG A 489 0.89 -27.83 -11.15
C ARG A 489 1.04 -29.22 -11.75
N CYS A 490 1.90 -29.46 -12.73
CA CYS A 490 2.18 -30.81 -13.19
C CYS A 490 3.55 -31.22 -12.63
N GLY A 491 3.55 -31.64 -11.36
CA GLY A 491 4.69 -32.31 -10.76
C GLY A 491 5.06 -33.56 -11.57
N TYR A 492 6.35 -33.85 -11.66
CA TYR A 492 6.94 -35.01 -12.33
C TYR A 492 6.00 -36.23 -12.44
N GLY A 493 5.45 -36.44 -13.64
CA GLY A 493 4.79 -37.67 -14.06
C GLY A 493 3.30 -37.81 -13.71
N LYS A 494 2.50 -37.91 -14.78
CA LYS A 494 1.09 -38.39 -14.91
C LYS A 494 -0.03 -37.33 -14.86
N ASP A 495 -0.76 -37.32 -15.99
CA ASP A 495 -2.17 -36.95 -16.23
C ASP A 495 -2.69 -35.66 -15.59
N CYS A 496 -2.55 -34.55 -16.32
CA CYS A 496 -3.26 -33.30 -16.01
C CYS A 496 -4.74 -33.47 -16.45
N GLY A 497 -5.69 -33.44 -15.50
CA GLY A 497 -7.13 -33.58 -15.73
C GLY A 497 -7.83 -32.32 -16.29
N PRO A 498 -9.15 -32.39 -16.58
CA PRO A 498 -9.84 -31.60 -17.63
C PRO A 498 -10.26 -30.15 -17.30
N ASP A 499 -9.67 -29.46 -16.32
CA ASP A 499 -10.13 -28.10 -15.96
C ASP A 499 -9.40 -26.99 -16.74
N GLN A 500 -9.98 -26.67 -17.90
CA GLN A 500 -9.62 -25.62 -18.87
C GLN A 500 -10.08 -24.22 -18.40
N ARG A 501 -9.32 -23.13 -18.71
CA ARG A 501 -9.84 -21.74 -18.66
C ARG A 501 -9.26 -20.81 -19.75
N PRO A 502 -10.06 -19.87 -20.30
CA PRO A 502 -9.74 -19.02 -21.47
C PRO A 502 -8.84 -17.79 -21.20
N ILE A 503 -8.30 -17.24 -22.30
CA ILE A 503 -7.29 -16.18 -22.44
C ILE A 503 -7.94 -14.77 -22.59
N GLU A 504 -7.47 -13.75 -21.85
CA GLU A 504 -8.07 -12.38 -21.75
C GLU A 504 -7.23 -11.28 -22.45
N VAL A 505 -7.86 -10.32 -23.17
CA VAL A 505 -7.19 -9.19 -23.87
C VAL A 505 -7.92 -7.85 -23.60
N PHE A 506 -7.19 -6.73 -23.44
CA PHE A 506 -7.75 -5.39 -23.11
C PHE A 506 -7.61 -4.33 -24.22
N SER A 507 -8.61 -3.43 -24.34
CA SER A 507 -8.59 -2.16 -25.11
C SER A 507 -8.84 -0.92 -24.23
N SER A 508 -8.58 0.28 -24.75
CA SER A 508 -8.14 1.48 -24.02
C SER A 508 -9.18 2.57 -23.64
N TYR A 509 -8.74 3.43 -22.68
CA TYR A 509 -9.07 4.84 -22.36
C TYR A 509 -10.13 5.23 -21.28
N GLN A 510 -9.57 5.89 -20.24
CA GLN A 510 -10.05 7.06 -19.45
C GLN A 510 -11.30 6.99 -18.54
N LEU A 511 -11.10 7.11 -17.22
CA LEU A 511 -11.39 8.30 -16.37
C LEU A 511 -11.44 7.92 -14.88
N LEU A 512 -10.75 8.75 -14.05
CA LEU A 512 -10.97 9.11 -12.63
C LEU A 512 -9.68 9.08 -11.80
N ALA A 513 -9.00 10.23 -11.83
CA ALA A 513 -7.88 10.60 -10.97
C ALA A 513 -8.39 11.19 -9.64
N VAL A 514 -7.60 11.05 -8.58
CA VAL A 514 -7.64 11.95 -7.41
C VAL A 514 -6.52 12.97 -7.61
N ASP A 515 -6.88 14.26 -7.67
CA ASP A 515 -5.97 15.38 -7.90
C ASP A 515 -5.21 15.79 -6.62
N TYR A 516 -3.94 16.14 -6.81
CA TYR A 516 -3.19 17.05 -5.95
C TYR A 516 -3.65 18.49 -6.24
N ALA A 517 -4.20 19.20 -5.25
CA ALA A 517 -4.50 20.62 -5.41
C ALA A 517 -3.40 21.47 -4.75
N ASN A 518 -2.35 21.79 -5.51
CA ASN A 518 -1.45 22.88 -5.16
C ASN A 518 -2.21 24.18 -5.46
N ILE A 519 -2.78 24.82 -4.46
CA ILE A 519 -3.52 26.06 -4.67
C ILE A 519 -2.54 27.21 -4.44
N GLY A 520 -2.18 27.89 -5.53
CA GLY A 520 -1.11 28.91 -5.61
C GLY A 520 -1.32 30.15 -4.73
N CYS A 521 -0.61 31.24 -5.01
CA CYS A 521 -0.67 32.46 -4.20
C CYS A 521 -2.12 32.99 -4.09
N PHE A 522 -2.57 33.34 -2.89
CA PHE A 522 -3.89 33.93 -2.63
C PHE A 522 -3.75 35.33 -2.03
N GLU A 523 -4.67 36.22 -2.37
CA GLU A 523 -4.80 37.53 -1.72
C GLU A 523 -6.19 37.63 -1.08
N SER A 524 -6.23 37.79 0.25
CA SER A 524 -7.45 38.16 0.97
C SER A 524 -7.48 39.68 1.16
N LYS A 525 -8.65 40.30 0.97
CA LYS A 525 -8.89 41.71 1.34
C LYS A 525 -9.24 41.90 2.82
N GLU A 526 -9.42 40.81 3.57
CA GLU A 526 -9.72 40.84 5.01
C GLU A 526 -8.84 39.83 5.75
N GLU A 527 -8.41 40.17 6.96
CA GLU A 527 -7.47 39.37 7.73
C GLU A 527 -7.96 37.91 7.92
N TYR A 528 -7.06 36.96 7.60
CA TYR A 528 -7.15 35.49 7.77
C TYR A 528 -7.94 34.69 6.71
N VAL A 529 -7.24 33.70 6.12
CA VAL A 529 -7.68 32.85 4.99
C VAL A 529 -8.68 31.76 5.42
N LEU A 530 -8.96 31.57 6.70
CA LEU A 530 -9.88 30.55 7.21
C LEU A 530 -10.79 31.16 8.28
N PRO A 531 -12.13 31.04 8.17
CA PRO A 531 -13.04 31.48 9.21
C PRO A 531 -13.06 30.39 10.29
N GLY A 532 -12.29 30.57 11.35
CA GLY A 532 -12.23 29.66 12.48
C GLY A 532 -11.61 30.37 13.67
N LYS A 533 -12.33 30.40 14.80
CA LYS A 533 -11.76 30.79 16.09
C LYS A 533 -10.83 29.65 16.51
N ASP A 534 -9.65 30.01 17.00
CA ASP A 534 -8.61 29.15 17.59
C ASP A 534 -7.39 28.98 16.66
N TYR A 535 -6.54 30.01 16.70
CA TYR A 535 -5.12 29.90 16.34
C TYR A 535 -4.32 29.67 17.61
N MET A 536 -3.27 28.87 17.53
CA MET A 536 -2.31 28.71 18.62
C MET A 536 -0.95 29.19 18.10
N GLU A 537 -0.40 30.24 18.71
CA GLU A 537 0.97 30.69 18.43
C GLU A 537 1.93 29.70 19.09
N TRP A 538 2.59 28.88 18.28
CA TRP A 538 3.58 27.93 18.79
C TRP A 538 4.82 27.99 17.91
N GLY A 539 5.86 28.65 18.40
CA GLY A 539 7.18 28.59 17.77
C GLY A 539 7.66 27.14 17.71
N ASN A 540 8.00 26.66 16.49
CA ASN A 540 8.46 25.31 16.15
C ASN A 540 7.43 24.15 16.09
N SER A 541 6.17 24.37 15.70
CA SER A 541 5.29 23.23 15.37
C SER A 541 5.63 22.58 14.02
N THR A 542 5.72 21.25 14.01
CA THR A 542 5.84 20.42 12.78
C THR A 542 4.47 20.18 12.12
N LEU A 543 4.48 19.82 10.84
CA LEU A 543 3.25 19.47 10.10
C LEU A 543 2.46 18.34 10.79
N GLU A 544 3.17 17.38 11.37
CA GLU A 544 2.59 16.21 12.04
C GLU A 544 1.98 16.57 13.40
N GLU A 545 2.59 17.48 14.15
CA GLU A 545 2.02 18.04 15.38
C GLU A 545 0.79 18.90 15.08
N CYS A 546 0.83 19.71 14.01
CA CYS A 546 -0.33 20.49 13.58
C CYS A 546 -1.47 19.59 13.10
N ALA A 547 -1.16 18.54 12.33
CA ALA A 547 -2.13 17.54 11.91
C ALA A 547 -2.79 16.86 13.12
N ASN A 548 -1.98 16.40 14.08
CA ASN A 548 -2.48 15.73 15.27
C ASN A 548 -3.31 16.67 16.16
N PHE A 549 -2.84 17.90 16.39
CA PHE A 549 -3.61 18.89 17.15
C PHE A 549 -4.94 19.21 16.47
N CYS A 550 -4.93 19.54 15.18
CA CYS A 550 -6.15 19.90 14.47
C CYS A 550 -7.12 18.74 14.30
N THR A 551 -6.63 17.53 14.01
CA THR A 551 -7.51 16.38 13.70
C THR A 551 -7.89 15.55 14.92
N ALA A 552 -6.99 15.38 15.88
CA ALA A 552 -7.21 14.56 17.07
C ALA A 552 -7.68 15.37 18.28
N SER A 553 -7.25 16.64 18.43
CA SER A 553 -7.65 17.49 19.56
C SER A 553 -8.82 18.42 19.24
N LEU A 554 -8.87 18.98 18.02
CA LEU A 554 -9.91 19.95 17.62
C LEU A 554 -10.93 19.43 16.60
N GLU A 555 -10.80 18.17 16.17
CA GLU A 555 -11.67 17.50 15.19
C GLU A 555 -11.89 18.26 13.86
N ALA A 556 -10.92 19.07 13.45
CA ALA A 556 -10.98 19.94 12.29
C ALA A 556 -11.04 19.17 10.95
N ASP A 557 -11.91 19.60 10.03
CA ASP A 557 -12.05 19.02 8.68
C ASP A 557 -10.86 19.37 7.76
N TYR A 558 -10.15 20.46 8.05
CA TYR A 558 -8.87 20.83 7.43
C TYR A 558 -7.91 21.45 8.45
N PHE A 559 -6.63 21.40 8.11
CA PHE A 559 -5.60 22.15 8.80
C PHE A 559 -4.57 22.72 7.84
N ALA A 560 -3.94 23.80 8.25
CA ALA A 560 -2.92 24.48 7.49
C ALA A 560 -1.75 24.91 8.36
N LEU A 561 -0.54 24.78 7.83
CA LEU A 561 0.68 25.29 8.45
C LEU A 561 1.13 26.51 7.64
N GLN A 562 1.17 27.68 8.28
CA GLN A 562 1.57 28.94 7.66
C GLN A 562 2.90 29.41 8.25
N THR A 563 3.89 29.69 7.39
CA THR A 563 5.19 30.24 7.77
C THR A 563 5.19 31.77 7.63
N LYS A 564 5.51 32.51 8.71
CA LYS A 564 5.79 33.95 8.59
C LYS A 564 7.22 34.13 8.06
N TYR A 565 7.37 34.64 6.84
CA TYR A 565 8.67 35.09 6.33
C TYR A 565 8.85 36.58 6.63
N TYR A 566 9.63 36.93 7.66
CA TYR A 566 10.14 38.30 7.80
C TYR A 566 11.63 38.40 8.17
N SER A 567 12.32 37.33 8.53
CA SER A 567 13.78 37.37 8.80
C SER A 567 14.40 35.96 8.87
N PRO A 568 15.67 35.75 8.48
CA PRO A 568 16.35 34.44 8.55
C PRO A 568 16.61 33.89 9.97
N LEU A 569 16.18 34.59 11.02
CA LEU A 569 16.56 34.28 12.41
C LEU A 569 15.39 33.91 13.35
N GLU A 570 14.13 33.97 12.90
CA GLU A 570 12.96 33.53 13.68
C GLU A 570 11.93 32.87 12.76
N GLN A 571 11.72 31.56 12.91
CA GLN A 571 10.70 30.78 12.18
C GLN A 571 9.49 30.55 13.07
N ASP A 572 8.51 31.45 13.02
CA ASP A 572 7.21 31.20 13.63
C ASP A 572 6.30 30.47 12.63
N ASN A 573 6.02 29.21 12.94
CA ASN A 573 5.05 28.38 12.23
C ASN A 573 3.70 28.50 12.92
N PHE A 574 2.66 28.91 12.19
CA PHE A 574 1.30 28.97 12.70
C PHE A 574 0.53 27.74 12.25
N CYS A 575 -0.07 27.03 13.20
CA CYS A 575 -1.02 25.95 12.92
C CYS A 575 -2.45 26.51 12.93
N ILE A 576 -3.16 26.35 11.81
CA ILE A 576 -4.53 26.85 11.63
C ILE A 576 -5.44 25.66 11.37
N CYS A 577 -6.40 25.43 12.25
CA CYS A 577 -7.39 24.36 12.13
C CYS A 577 -8.74 24.94 11.70
N GLY A 578 -9.55 24.22 10.93
CA GLY A 578 -10.94 24.63 10.77
C GLY A 578 -11.86 23.61 10.11
N ASN A 579 -13.14 23.97 10.06
CA ASN A 579 -14.24 23.11 9.66
C ASN A 579 -15.02 23.59 8.40
N GLN A 580 -14.81 24.83 7.94
CA GLN A 580 -15.34 25.34 6.64
C GLN A 580 -14.35 26.22 5.84
N LEU A 581 -14.04 25.84 4.60
CA LEU A 581 -13.25 26.69 3.67
C LEU A 581 -14.05 27.97 3.31
N ASN A 582 -13.45 29.16 3.44
CA ASN A 582 -14.12 30.43 3.09
C ASN A 582 -14.36 30.49 1.56
N PRO A 583 -15.61 30.59 1.09
CA PRO A 583 -15.91 30.64 -0.33
C PRO A 583 -15.43 31.93 -1.04
N SER A 584 -14.99 32.95 -0.29
CA SER A 584 -14.55 34.25 -0.82
C SER A 584 -13.08 34.26 -1.30
N ILE A 585 -12.38 33.12 -1.23
CA ILE A 585 -10.97 33.00 -1.61
C ILE A 585 -10.86 32.87 -3.14
N LYS A 586 -10.15 33.82 -3.78
CA LYS A 586 -9.96 33.85 -5.23
C LYS A 586 -8.56 33.31 -5.60
N LYS A 587 -8.50 32.23 -6.38
CA LYS A 587 -7.26 31.67 -6.95
C LYS A 587 -6.66 32.66 -7.96
N LEU A 588 -5.39 33.05 -7.81
CA LEU A 588 -4.67 33.78 -8.86
C LEU A 588 -4.31 32.80 -9.98
N GLY A 589 -4.66 33.15 -11.22
CA GLY A 589 -4.47 32.30 -12.40
C GLY A 589 -2.98 32.04 -12.69
N ILE A 590 -2.65 30.83 -13.10
CA ILE A 590 -1.31 30.44 -13.56
C ILE A 590 -1.28 30.68 -15.06
N GLU A 591 -1.08 31.93 -15.49
CA GLU A 591 -0.68 32.25 -16.85
C GLU A 591 0.43 33.30 -16.79
N GLU A 592 1.55 32.97 -17.45
CA GLU A 592 2.69 33.84 -17.82
C GLU A 592 3.71 34.28 -16.76
N GLU A 593 4.89 33.65 -16.87
CA GLU A 593 6.28 34.15 -16.83
C GLU A 593 6.85 35.11 -15.76
N SER A 594 8.13 34.85 -15.49
CA SER A 594 9.16 35.64 -14.80
C SER A 594 9.11 35.71 -13.26
N ALA A 595 9.94 34.87 -12.62
CA ALA A 595 10.47 35.20 -11.30
C ALA A 595 11.58 36.25 -11.48
N ASP A 596 11.68 37.21 -10.55
CA ASP A 596 12.79 38.17 -10.56
C ASP A 596 14.14 37.47 -10.28
N GLU A 597 15.25 38.21 -10.31
CA GLU A 597 16.61 37.67 -10.14
C GLU A 597 16.86 36.94 -8.80
N LYS A 598 15.87 36.88 -7.90
CA LYS A 598 15.90 36.12 -6.63
C LYS A 598 14.93 34.94 -6.57
N GLY A 599 14.11 34.71 -7.60
CA GLY A 599 13.29 33.49 -7.70
C GLY A 599 11.95 33.52 -6.92
N ASP A 600 11.50 34.66 -6.42
CA ASP A 600 10.26 34.74 -5.63
C ASP A 600 9.01 34.89 -6.51
N VAL A 601 8.12 33.88 -6.48
CA VAL A 601 6.87 33.84 -7.26
C VAL A 601 5.66 34.41 -6.49
N CYS A 602 5.77 34.61 -5.16
CA CYS A 602 4.74 35.31 -4.38
C CYS A 602 5.38 36.49 -3.63
N LYS A 603 5.10 37.73 -4.03
CA LYS A 603 5.61 38.99 -3.46
C LYS A 603 5.45 39.11 -1.93
N GLY A 604 6.31 38.47 -1.14
CA GLY A 604 6.36 38.60 0.33
C GLY A 604 5.10 38.15 1.09
N LYS A 605 4.19 37.37 0.47
CA LYS A 605 3.01 36.81 1.14
C LYS A 605 3.14 35.29 1.18
N GLY A 606 3.46 34.75 2.36
CA GLY A 606 3.80 33.34 2.57
C GLY A 606 2.76 32.37 2.03
N GLY A 607 3.22 31.28 1.41
CA GLY A 607 2.36 30.17 0.96
C GLY A 607 1.72 29.46 2.15
N THR A 608 0.47 29.03 2.00
CA THR A 608 -0.27 28.24 3.01
C THR A 608 -0.68 26.92 2.38
N TYR A 609 -0.27 25.80 2.99
CA TYR A 609 -0.64 24.45 2.55
C TYR A 609 -1.87 23.97 3.35
N ILE A 610 -2.92 23.50 2.68
CA ILE A 610 -4.14 22.98 3.32
C ILE A 610 -4.20 21.45 3.13
N TYR A 611 -4.40 20.72 4.23
CA TYR A 611 -4.46 19.26 4.26
C TYR A 611 -5.87 18.78 4.68
N THR A 612 -6.41 17.75 4.01
CA THR A 612 -7.75 17.18 4.29
C THR A 612 -7.68 15.67 4.60
N THR A 613 -8.53 15.17 5.50
CA THR A 613 -8.58 13.75 5.88
C THR A 613 -9.67 12.98 5.13
N ASN A 614 -9.27 12.08 4.21
CA ASN A 614 -10.17 11.42 3.24
C ASN A 614 -11.13 10.34 3.80
N SER A 615 -11.02 9.95 5.08
CA SER A 615 -11.89 8.90 5.67
C SER A 615 -13.34 9.37 5.83
N LYS A 616 -13.56 10.63 6.23
CA LYS A 616 -14.91 11.21 6.35
C LYS A 616 -15.55 11.45 4.99
N ILE A 617 -14.78 11.88 3.97
CA ILE A 617 -15.27 12.17 2.62
C ILE A 617 -15.71 10.87 1.90
N LEU A 618 -14.94 9.78 1.99
CA LEU A 618 -15.32 8.48 1.42
C LEU A 618 -16.52 7.86 2.13
N ASN A 619 -16.61 7.95 3.46
CA ASN A 619 -17.83 7.57 4.20
C ASN A 619 -19.01 8.45 3.78
N ARG A 620 -18.79 9.75 3.55
CA ARG A 620 -19.81 10.65 3.00
C ARG A 620 -20.22 10.22 1.61
N ILE A 621 -19.32 9.86 0.70
CA ILE A 621 -19.64 9.46 -0.68
C ILE A 621 -20.33 8.08 -0.77
N ILE A 622 -19.92 7.11 0.06
CA ILE A 622 -20.47 5.74 0.05
C ILE A 622 -21.83 5.67 0.78
N LEU A 623 -22.02 6.49 1.83
CA LEU A 623 -23.27 6.57 2.59
C LEU A 623 -24.21 7.67 2.09
N TYR A 624 -23.72 8.75 1.46
CA TYR A 624 -24.54 9.74 0.75
C TYR A 624 -24.64 9.39 -0.74
N LYS A 625 -25.81 8.87 -1.10
CA LYS A 625 -26.38 9.12 -2.41
C LYS A 625 -27.88 9.35 -2.26
N SER A 626 -28.21 10.55 -1.86
CA SER A 626 -29.54 11.14 -2.03
C SER A 626 -29.32 12.65 -2.18
N SER A 627 -29.30 13.14 -3.41
CA SER A 627 -29.29 14.57 -3.76
C SER A 627 -30.64 15.24 -3.44
N THR A 628 -31.49 14.57 -2.67
CA THR A 628 -32.89 14.93 -2.40
C THR A 628 -33.22 15.03 -0.90
N ALA A 629 -32.25 14.81 0.00
CA ALA A 629 -32.48 14.92 1.45
C ALA A 629 -32.71 16.40 1.85
N GLN A 630 -33.87 16.67 2.47
CA GLN A 630 -34.21 18.00 2.97
C GLN A 630 -33.32 18.36 4.19
N PRO A 631 -32.96 19.64 4.38
CA PRO A 631 -32.29 20.09 5.60
C PRO A 631 -33.14 19.79 6.86
N TRP A 632 -32.50 19.39 7.96
CA TRP A 632 -33.17 19.16 9.24
C TRP A 632 -33.75 20.46 9.80
N ASP A 633 -35.04 20.47 10.14
CA ASP A 633 -35.71 21.59 10.80
C ASP A 633 -35.96 21.24 12.26
N TRP A 634 -34.95 21.48 13.11
CA TRP A 634 -34.93 21.13 14.54
C TRP A 634 -36.12 21.65 15.35
N SER A 635 -36.85 22.66 14.87
CA SER A 635 -38.09 23.13 15.50
C SER A 635 -39.25 22.13 15.38
N LYS A 636 -39.21 21.26 14.36
CA LYS A 636 -40.21 20.23 14.09
C LYS A 636 -39.77 18.83 14.52
N GLU A 637 -38.51 18.65 14.86
CA GLU A 637 -37.99 17.34 15.26
C GLU A 637 -38.41 16.95 16.69
N ILE A 638 -38.49 15.64 16.92
CA ILE A 638 -38.79 15.06 18.23
C ILE A 638 -37.73 13.99 18.50
N VAL A 639 -36.97 14.17 19.58
CA VAL A 639 -35.88 13.27 19.98
C VAL A 639 -36.33 12.38 21.13
N LEU A 640 -36.42 11.07 20.90
CA LEU A 640 -36.68 10.08 21.95
C LEU A 640 -35.36 9.49 22.45
N ILE A 641 -35.12 9.56 23.76
CA ILE A 641 -33.91 9.07 24.42
C ILE A 641 -34.31 8.05 25.48
N THR A 642 -33.73 6.84 25.42
CA THR A 642 -33.87 5.84 26.48
C THR A 642 -32.78 5.98 27.54
N GLY A 643 -33.09 5.72 28.80
CA GLY A 643 -32.17 5.97 29.92
C GLY A 643 -31.95 7.47 30.15
N GLY A 644 -32.95 8.31 29.83
CA GLY A 644 -32.81 9.77 29.85
C GLY A 644 -32.78 10.39 31.26
N SER A 645 -32.91 9.60 32.33
CA SER A 645 -32.87 10.11 33.71
C SER A 645 -31.50 10.03 34.38
N GLY A 646 -30.46 9.51 33.69
CA GLY A 646 -29.11 9.42 34.26
C GLY A 646 -27.97 9.31 33.25
N GLY A 647 -26.75 9.53 33.75
CA GLY A 647 -25.51 9.39 32.97
C GLY A 647 -25.49 10.27 31.72
N ILE A 648 -25.12 9.68 30.58
CA ILE A 648 -25.08 10.36 29.28
C ILE A 648 -26.49 10.79 28.85
N GLY A 649 -27.51 9.98 29.16
CA GLY A 649 -28.90 10.23 28.75
C GLY A 649 -29.47 11.52 29.30
N SER A 650 -29.29 11.80 30.60
CA SER A 650 -29.77 13.04 31.23
C SER A 650 -29.08 14.28 30.66
N GLU A 651 -27.79 14.19 30.35
CA GLU A 651 -27.05 15.29 29.73
C GLU A 651 -27.54 15.56 28.30
N MET A 652 -27.84 14.51 27.51
CA MET A 652 -28.44 14.67 26.19
C MET A 652 -29.84 15.31 26.27
N VAL A 653 -30.69 14.87 27.22
CA VAL A 653 -32.02 15.46 27.44
C VAL A 653 -31.92 16.96 27.74
N ASN A 654 -30.99 17.33 28.63
CA ASN A 654 -30.73 18.74 28.94
C ASN A 654 -30.27 19.51 27.70
N LYS A 655 -29.29 18.98 26.94
CA LYS A 655 -28.68 19.69 25.80
C LYS A 655 -29.63 19.91 24.62
N PHE A 656 -30.47 18.92 24.29
CA PHE A 656 -31.47 19.09 23.23
C PHE A 656 -32.56 20.07 23.67
N SER A 657 -33.05 19.95 24.91
CA SER A 657 -34.17 20.76 25.38
C SER A 657 -33.80 22.23 25.61
N HIS A 658 -32.57 22.54 26.01
CA HIS A 658 -32.03 23.92 26.05
C HIS A 658 -31.93 24.57 24.66
N ARG A 659 -31.89 23.75 23.59
CA ARG A 659 -31.93 24.22 22.19
C ARG A 659 -33.37 24.31 21.66
N ASN A 660 -34.38 24.27 22.54
CA ASN A 660 -35.81 24.29 22.24
C ASN A 660 -36.30 23.13 21.35
N ILE A 661 -35.59 22.00 21.37
CA ILE A 661 -36.00 20.78 20.66
C ILE A 661 -36.91 19.96 21.59
N ARG A 662 -37.95 19.35 21.03
CA ARG A 662 -38.86 18.48 21.79
C ARG A 662 -38.17 17.16 22.11
N VAL A 663 -38.08 16.83 23.39
CA VAL A 663 -37.40 15.62 23.87
C VAL A 663 -38.38 14.72 24.61
N VAL A 664 -38.35 13.43 24.32
CA VAL A 664 -39.07 12.38 25.03
C VAL A 664 -38.05 11.52 25.78
N SER A 665 -38.11 11.52 27.10
CA SER A 665 -37.22 10.72 27.96
C SER A 665 -37.94 9.47 28.44
N PHE A 666 -37.49 8.30 27.99
CA PHE A 666 -37.94 7.00 28.46
C PHE A 666 -36.97 6.48 29.52
N ASP A 667 -37.46 6.26 30.73
CA ASP A 667 -36.67 5.67 31.82
C ASP A 667 -37.60 5.03 32.84
N ILE A 668 -37.12 4.05 33.60
CA ILE A 668 -37.88 3.46 34.73
C ILE A 668 -37.85 4.36 35.97
N HIS A 669 -36.86 5.26 36.05
CA HIS A 669 -36.70 6.22 37.13
C HIS A 669 -37.06 7.64 36.65
N PRO A 670 -37.74 8.45 37.49
CA PRO A 670 -37.95 9.85 37.17
C PRO A 670 -36.62 10.62 37.12
N PRO A 671 -36.53 11.70 36.32
CA PRO A 671 -35.34 12.54 36.25
C PRO A 671 -35.07 13.18 37.62
N LYS A 672 -33.79 13.32 37.98
CA LYS A 672 -33.37 13.90 39.26
C LYS A 672 -33.58 15.41 39.35
N SER A 673 -33.58 16.09 38.20
CA SER A 673 -33.81 17.52 38.06
C SER A 673 -35.14 17.80 37.36
N THR A 674 -35.72 18.96 37.62
CA THR A 674 -36.90 19.43 36.89
C THR A 674 -36.58 19.54 35.40
N LEU A 675 -37.36 18.86 34.57
CA LEU A 675 -37.22 18.96 33.11
C LEU A 675 -37.67 20.33 32.62
N SER A 676 -37.04 20.80 31.55
CA SER A 676 -37.50 21.98 30.82
C SER A 676 -38.87 21.72 30.19
N THR A 677 -39.59 22.78 29.79
CA THR A 677 -40.94 22.68 29.21
C THR A 677 -41.00 21.86 27.92
N ASN A 678 -39.86 21.71 27.23
CA ASN A 678 -39.75 20.98 25.96
C ASN A 678 -39.30 19.52 26.15
N ALA A 679 -39.06 19.07 27.40
CA ALA A 679 -38.68 17.70 27.72
C ALA A 679 -39.81 16.99 28.48
N HIS A 680 -40.21 15.81 27.99
CA HIS A 680 -41.32 15.04 28.51
C HIS A 680 -40.85 13.68 29.00
N PHE A 681 -41.02 13.41 30.28
CA PHE A 681 -40.69 12.11 30.88
C PHE A 681 -41.87 11.14 30.76
N TYR A 682 -41.56 9.91 30.35
CA TYR A 682 -42.47 8.78 30.43
C TYR A 682 -41.77 7.66 31.18
N LYS A 683 -42.45 7.11 32.19
CA LYS A 683 -41.97 5.93 32.90
C LYS A 683 -42.17 4.70 32.01
N VAL A 684 -41.09 4.16 31.46
CA VAL A 684 -41.13 3.06 30.49
C VAL A 684 -40.11 2.00 30.86
N ASP A 685 -40.57 0.76 30.95
CA ASP A 685 -39.67 -0.39 31.02
C ASP A 685 -39.37 -0.87 29.60
N VAL A 686 -38.14 -0.59 29.15
CA VAL A 686 -37.68 -0.95 27.81
C VAL A 686 -37.50 -2.47 27.63
N THR A 687 -37.59 -3.26 28.71
CA THR A 687 -37.60 -4.73 28.63
C THR A 687 -38.96 -5.30 28.19
N SER A 688 -40.01 -4.47 28.14
CA SER A 688 -41.37 -4.87 27.81
C SER A 688 -41.84 -4.20 26.51
N PRO A 689 -42.04 -4.97 25.42
CA PRO A 689 -42.62 -4.46 24.17
C PRO A 689 -43.97 -3.77 24.38
N GLN A 690 -44.82 -4.30 25.28
CA GLN A 690 -46.11 -3.70 25.61
C GLN A 690 -45.94 -2.34 26.28
N SER A 691 -44.99 -2.21 27.24
CA SER A 691 -44.72 -0.92 27.89
C SER A 691 -44.22 0.12 26.89
N ILE A 692 -43.40 -0.29 25.92
CA ILE A 692 -42.92 0.58 24.84
C ILE A 692 -44.10 1.04 23.97
N HIS A 693 -44.95 0.10 23.55
CA HIS A 693 -46.11 0.38 22.71
C HIS A 693 -47.09 1.36 23.37
N ASP A 694 -47.50 1.10 24.62
CA ASP A 694 -48.45 1.93 25.36
C ASP A 694 -47.91 3.35 25.61
N ALA A 695 -46.60 3.48 25.86
CA ALA A 695 -45.95 4.77 26.00
C ALA A 695 -45.87 5.51 24.66
N MET A 696 -45.56 4.81 23.58
CA MET A 696 -45.49 5.39 22.24
C MET A 696 -46.86 5.85 21.72
N GLU A 697 -47.95 5.15 22.03
CA GLU A 697 -49.29 5.66 21.76
C GLU A 697 -49.53 7.02 22.43
N GLN A 698 -49.13 7.17 23.68
CA GLN A 698 -49.28 8.43 24.41
C GLN A 698 -48.39 9.54 23.82
N VAL A 699 -47.15 9.22 23.47
CA VAL A 699 -46.21 10.15 22.83
C VAL A 699 -46.76 10.65 21.50
N ARG A 700 -47.23 9.74 20.63
CA ARG A 700 -47.81 10.10 19.33
C ARG A 700 -49.03 11.00 19.47
N ARG A 701 -49.92 10.71 20.45
CA ARG A 701 -51.13 11.52 20.70
C ARG A 701 -50.83 12.92 21.23
N LYS A 702 -49.82 13.06 22.11
CA LYS A 702 -49.54 14.33 22.82
C LYS A 702 -48.48 15.20 22.15
N ILE A 703 -47.48 14.60 21.50
CA ILE A 703 -46.26 15.26 21.04
C ILE A 703 -46.08 15.06 19.53
N GLY A 704 -46.32 13.85 19.03
CA GLY A 704 -46.16 13.45 17.64
C GLY A 704 -45.23 12.24 17.49
N ASP A 705 -44.99 11.82 16.25
CA ASP A 705 -44.05 10.74 15.94
C ASP A 705 -42.59 11.20 16.10
N PRO A 706 -41.77 10.52 16.93
CA PRO A 706 -40.36 10.84 17.06
C PRO A 706 -39.59 10.62 15.76
N THR A 707 -38.76 11.61 15.42
CA THR A 707 -37.91 11.58 14.22
C THR A 707 -36.48 11.14 14.55
N VAL A 708 -36.05 11.26 15.81
CA VAL A 708 -34.76 10.74 16.27
C VAL A 708 -34.99 9.76 17.41
N LEU A 709 -34.39 8.56 17.32
CA LEU A 709 -34.35 7.56 18.38
C LEU A 709 -32.91 7.39 18.87
N ILE A 710 -32.62 7.71 20.12
CA ILE A 710 -31.34 7.46 20.77
C ILE A 710 -31.52 6.29 21.75
N ASN A 711 -31.13 5.10 21.31
CA ASN A 711 -31.11 3.89 22.13
C ASN A 711 -29.89 3.91 23.06
N ASN A 712 -30.05 4.53 24.22
CA ASN A 712 -28.98 4.81 25.18
C ASN A 712 -29.07 4.00 26.49
N ALA A 713 -30.25 3.50 26.86
CA ALA A 713 -30.41 2.70 28.07
C ALA A 713 -29.44 1.51 28.11
N GLY A 714 -28.81 1.30 29.27
CA GLY A 714 -27.88 0.20 29.46
C GLY A 714 -27.53 -0.05 30.92
N ILE A 715 -27.18 -1.29 31.23
CA ILE A 715 -26.71 -1.76 32.54
C ILE A 715 -25.44 -2.60 32.39
N ALA A 716 -24.65 -2.70 33.45
CA ALA A 716 -23.48 -3.57 33.54
C ALA A 716 -23.45 -4.27 34.91
N LEU A 717 -22.98 -5.52 34.94
CA LEU A 717 -22.89 -6.30 36.18
C LEU A 717 -21.48 -6.32 36.77
N GLY A 718 -20.44 -6.37 35.93
CA GLY A 718 -19.04 -6.40 36.38
C GLY A 718 -18.70 -7.64 37.22
N LYS A 719 -19.23 -8.81 36.83
CA LYS A 719 -19.08 -10.07 37.54
C LYS A 719 -18.47 -11.14 36.65
N ASP A 720 -17.79 -12.10 37.26
CA ASP A 720 -17.36 -13.32 36.58
C ASP A 720 -18.55 -14.11 36.07
N ILE A 721 -18.36 -14.83 34.95
CA ILE A 721 -19.43 -15.64 34.34
C ILE A 721 -20.03 -16.65 35.31
N LEU A 722 -19.23 -17.19 36.23
CA LEU A 722 -19.68 -18.14 37.25
C LEU A 722 -20.46 -17.49 38.41
N ALA A 723 -20.37 -16.17 38.56
CA ALA A 723 -21.03 -15.39 39.60
C ALA A 723 -22.34 -14.71 39.12
N CYS A 724 -22.64 -14.79 37.82
CA CYS A 724 -23.87 -14.26 37.24
C CYS A 724 -25.01 -15.28 37.34
N THR A 725 -26.19 -14.81 37.75
CA THR A 725 -27.43 -15.63 37.70
C THR A 725 -28.07 -15.56 36.32
N ALA A 726 -28.89 -16.56 35.97
CA ALA A 726 -29.60 -16.58 34.69
C ALA A 726 -30.48 -15.33 34.49
N ASP A 727 -31.19 -14.89 35.53
CA ASP A 727 -32.06 -13.71 35.47
C ASP A 727 -31.27 -12.42 35.25
N GLN A 728 -30.09 -12.31 35.85
CA GLN A 728 -29.19 -11.17 35.66
C GLN A 728 -28.66 -11.09 34.22
N ILE A 729 -28.25 -12.23 33.64
CA ILE A 729 -27.81 -12.31 32.23
C ILE A 729 -28.98 -11.96 31.31
N LYS A 730 -30.16 -12.53 31.56
CA LYS A 730 -31.37 -12.26 30.79
C LYS A 730 -31.72 -10.78 30.81
N GLN A 731 -31.76 -10.16 31.99
CA GLN A 731 -32.04 -8.73 32.14
C GLN A 731 -31.02 -7.87 31.38
N MET A 732 -29.73 -8.23 31.41
CA MET A 732 -28.71 -7.50 30.66
C MET A 732 -28.95 -7.57 29.15
N VAL A 733 -29.26 -8.75 28.62
CA VAL A 733 -29.58 -8.93 27.19
C VAL A 733 -30.86 -8.18 26.81
N GLU A 734 -31.88 -8.22 27.66
CA GLU A 734 -33.15 -7.51 27.43
C GLU A 734 -32.96 -6.00 27.38
N VAL A 735 -32.24 -5.41 28.35
CA VAL A 735 -32.00 -3.96 28.41
C VAL A 735 -31.01 -3.49 27.35
N ASN A 736 -29.86 -4.14 27.22
CA ASN A 736 -28.76 -3.63 26.41
C ASN A 736 -28.87 -3.98 24.91
N LEU A 737 -29.68 -4.99 24.55
CA LEU A 737 -29.76 -5.51 23.19
C LEU A 737 -31.20 -5.61 22.67
N LEU A 738 -32.08 -6.36 23.33
CA LEU A 738 -33.44 -6.60 22.80
C LEU A 738 -34.32 -5.35 22.79
N ALA A 739 -34.16 -4.47 23.78
CA ALA A 739 -34.83 -3.17 23.81
C ALA A 739 -34.64 -2.39 22.50
N HIS A 740 -33.44 -2.40 21.91
CA HIS A 740 -33.16 -1.72 20.65
C HIS A 740 -33.97 -2.30 19.49
N PHE A 741 -34.17 -3.62 19.45
CA PHE A 741 -35.03 -4.25 18.44
C PHE A 741 -36.48 -3.79 18.59
N TRP A 742 -37.03 -3.82 19.80
CA TRP A 742 -38.43 -3.45 20.05
C TRP A 742 -38.70 -1.97 19.80
N LEU A 743 -37.79 -1.09 20.22
CA LEU A 743 -37.91 0.35 19.96
C LEU A 743 -37.83 0.65 18.46
N VAL A 744 -36.92 0.00 17.73
CA VAL A 744 -36.84 0.16 16.28
C VAL A 744 -38.09 -0.40 15.60
N GLN A 745 -38.60 -1.57 16.01
CA GLN A 745 -39.86 -2.11 15.47
C GLN A 745 -41.05 -1.16 15.67
N GLU A 746 -41.10 -0.45 16.81
CA GLU A 746 -42.16 0.48 17.13
C GLU A 746 -42.03 1.83 16.39
N LEU A 747 -40.82 2.38 16.23
CA LEU A 747 -40.62 3.72 15.66
C LEU A 747 -40.33 3.73 14.16
N LEU A 748 -39.58 2.75 13.65
CA LEU A 748 -39.06 2.73 12.28
C LEU A 748 -40.13 2.78 11.17
N PRO A 749 -41.33 2.16 11.30
CA PRO A 749 -42.35 2.24 10.26
C PRO A 749 -42.73 3.67 9.87
N SER A 750 -42.80 4.58 10.85
CA SER A 750 -43.10 6.00 10.62
C SER A 750 -41.95 6.70 9.87
N MET A 751 -40.71 6.46 10.27
CA MET A 751 -39.50 7.03 9.65
C MET A 751 -39.34 6.58 8.20
N ILE A 752 -39.60 5.29 7.91
CA ILE A 752 -39.57 4.74 6.55
C ILE A 752 -40.65 5.40 5.69
N LYS A 753 -41.88 5.49 6.20
CA LYS A 753 -43.00 6.10 5.47
C LYS A 753 -42.72 7.56 5.13
N GLN A 754 -42.09 8.30 6.05
CA GLN A 754 -41.74 9.71 5.87
C GLN A 754 -40.43 9.91 5.11
N LYS A 755 -39.61 8.86 4.94
CA LYS A 755 -38.22 8.93 4.48
C LYS A 755 -37.41 9.98 5.25
N HIS A 756 -37.65 10.06 6.55
CA HIS A 756 -37.01 11.01 7.44
C HIS A 756 -36.87 10.38 8.82
N GLY A 757 -35.67 10.45 9.37
CA GLY A 757 -35.42 10.04 10.75
C GLY A 757 -33.96 9.69 11.01
N HIS A 758 -33.63 9.42 12.28
CA HIS A 758 -32.28 9.06 12.71
C HIS A 758 -32.33 8.07 13.87
N VAL A 759 -31.78 6.87 13.67
CA VAL A 759 -31.60 5.88 14.74
C VAL A 759 -30.15 5.92 15.23
N VAL A 760 -29.95 6.27 16.50
CA VAL A 760 -28.66 6.32 17.18
C VAL A 760 -28.57 5.17 18.17
N THR A 761 -27.54 4.35 18.05
CA THR A 761 -27.29 3.19 18.92
C THR A 761 -26.09 3.46 19.81
N ILE A 762 -26.25 3.46 21.15
CA ILE A 762 -25.12 3.58 22.08
C ILE A 762 -24.55 2.19 22.39
N ALA A 763 -23.44 1.86 21.75
CA ALA A 763 -22.68 0.63 21.96
C ALA A 763 -21.59 0.86 23.04
N SER A 764 -20.37 0.39 22.82
CA SER A 764 -19.20 0.61 23.68
C SER A 764 -17.94 0.12 22.96
N VAL A 765 -16.75 0.59 23.35
CA VAL A 765 -15.50 -0.07 22.93
C VAL A 765 -15.41 -1.55 23.34
N ALA A 766 -16.17 -1.95 24.38
CA ALA A 766 -16.33 -3.34 24.79
C ALA A 766 -17.02 -4.20 23.69
N SER A 767 -17.57 -3.56 22.65
CA SER A 767 -18.00 -4.24 21.43
C SER A 767 -16.86 -4.88 20.67
N PHE A 768 -15.59 -4.45 20.86
CA PHE A 768 -14.44 -4.93 20.09
C PHE A 768 -13.44 -5.72 20.93
N ILE A 769 -13.29 -5.36 22.21
CA ILE A 769 -12.40 -6.04 23.17
C ILE A 769 -13.22 -6.58 24.33
N THR A 770 -13.15 -7.89 24.54
CA THR A 770 -13.74 -8.56 25.69
C THR A 770 -12.64 -8.87 26.70
N ILE A 771 -12.81 -8.39 27.94
CA ILE A 771 -11.95 -8.71 29.08
C ILE A 771 -12.70 -9.60 30.07
N ALA A 772 -11.98 -10.30 30.95
CA ALA A 772 -12.62 -11.12 31.99
C ALA A 772 -13.48 -10.25 32.93
N SER A 773 -14.47 -10.89 33.56
CA SER A 773 -15.52 -10.22 34.37
C SER A 773 -16.42 -9.20 33.65
N ASN A 774 -16.36 -9.13 32.30
CA ASN A 774 -17.18 -8.24 31.46
C ASN A 774 -17.83 -8.95 30.26
N ILE A 775 -17.96 -10.28 30.33
CA ILE A 775 -18.34 -11.13 29.20
C ILE A 775 -19.76 -10.82 28.73
N ASP A 776 -20.72 -10.82 29.65
CA ASP A 776 -22.13 -10.54 29.40
C ASP A 776 -22.34 -9.16 28.75
N TYR A 777 -21.73 -8.12 29.30
CA TYR A 777 -21.84 -6.76 28.79
C TYR A 777 -21.20 -6.65 27.40
N SER A 778 -19.99 -7.17 27.22
CA SER A 778 -19.29 -7.17 25.93
C SER A 778 -20.07 -7.93 24.86
N CYS A 779 -20.71 -9.04 25.21
CA CYS A 779 -21.61 -9.77 24.31
C CYS A 779 -22.80 -8.92 23.86
N THR A 780 -23.48 -8.22 24.78
CA THR A 780 -24.60 -7.34 24.40
C THR A 780 -24.17 -6.18 23.51
N LYS A 781 -23.03 -5.54 23.82
CA LYS A 781 -22.50 -4.41 23.04
C LYS A 781 -21.94 -4.85 21.68
N ALA A 782 -21.34 -6.03 21.57
CA ALA A 782 -20.97 -6.62 20.29
C ALA A 782 -22.21 -6.97 19.45
N GLY A 783 -23.29 -7.45 20.08
CA GLY A 783 -24.58 -7.67 19.44
C GLY A 783 -25.18 -6.39 18.85
N LEU A 784 -25.01 -5.25 19.51
CA LEU A 784 -25.46 -3.94 19.00
C LEU A 784 -24.75 -3.51 17.71
N VAL A 785 -23.48 -3.90 17.52
CA VAL A 785 -22.75 -3.62 16.26
C VAL A 785 -23.42 -4.36 15.11
N ALA A 786 -23.65 -5.67 15.27
CA ALA A 786 -24.32 -6.48 14.26
C ALA A 786 -25.76 -6.00 14.00
N PHE A 787 -26.50 -5.63 15.05
CA PHE A 787 -27.83 -5.03 14.93
C PHE A 787 -27.81 -3.74 14.10
N HIS A 788 -26.87 -2.84 14.40
CA HIS A 788 -26.75 -1.56 13.71
C HIS A 788 -26.35 -1.71 12.23
N GLU A 789 -25.39 -2.59 11.94
CA GLU A 789 -24.98 -2.93 10.57
C GLU A 789 -26.18 -3.50 9.79
N GLY A 790 -26.89 -4.47 10.37
CA GLY A 790 -28.07 -5.09 9.78
C GLY A 790 -29.18 -4.08 9.49
N LEU A 791 -29.54 -3.25 10.48
CA LEU A 791 -30.56 -2.20 10.31
C LEU A 791 -30.20 -1.23 9.18
N THR A 792 -28.94 -0.84 9.08
CA THR A 792 -28.44 0.05 8.02
C THR A 792 -28.58 -0.60 6.64
N GLN A 793 -28.26 -1.89 6.52
CA GLN A 793 -28.46 -2.62 5.26
C GLN A 793 -29.93 -2.77 4.90
N ASP A 794 -30.80 -3.06 5.87
CA ASP A 794 -32.24 -3.17 5.64
C ASP A 794 -32.84 -1.85 5.16
N LEU A 795 -32.51 -0.72 5.79
CA LEU A 795 -32.95 0.60 5.34
C LEU A 795 -32.47 0.91 3.91
N LYS A 796 -31.23 0.55 3.58
CA LYS A 796 -30.63 0.83 2.27
C LYS A 796 -31.13 -0.07 1.14
N HIS A 797 -31.32 -1.36 1.42
CA HIS A 797 -31.51 -2.39 0.40
C HIS A 797 -32.87 -3.08 0.44
N ARG A 798 -33.56 -3.09 1.59
CA ARG A 798 -34.90 -3.69 1.72
C ARG A 798 -36.01 -2.66 1.71
N TYR A 799 -35.89 -1.61 2.54
CA TYR A 799 -36.93 -0.60 2.71
C TYR A 799 -36.79 0.60 1.78
N ASN A 800 -35.66 0.72 1.06
CA ASN A 800 -35.35 1.85 0.17
C ASN A 800 -35.53 3.23 0.86
N ALA A 801 -35.14 3.30 2.13
CA ALA A 801 -35.29 4.45 3.03
C ALA A 801 -33.91 5.02 3.41
N ARG A 802 -33.09 5.36 2.40
CA ARG A 802 -31.70 5.84 2.58
C ARG A 802 -31.59 7.19 3.30
N ASP A 803 -32.70 7.90 3.40
CA ASP A 803 -32.81 9.19 4.07
C ASP A 803 -33.09 9.03 5.58
N VAL A 804 -33.41 7.81 6.04
CA VAL A 804 -33.38 7.47 7.47
C VAL A 804 -31.94 7.17 7.87
N LEU A 805 -31.37 8.05 8.70
CA LEU A 805 -29.99 7.99 9.15
C LEU A 805 -29.81 6.91 10.23
N THR A 806 -28.61 6.33 10.28
CA THR A 806 -28.17 5.46 11.36
C THR A 806 -26.82 5.94 11.86
N SER A 807 -26.66 6.05 13.19
CA SER A 807 -25.37 6.25 13.84
C SER A 807 -25.16 5.24 14.96
N ILE A 808 -23.90 4.88 15.20
CA ILE A 808 -23.51 4.05 16.34
C ILE A 808 -22.39 4.77 17.09
N VAL A 809 -22.51 4.78 18.42
CA VAL A 809 -21.58 5.47 19.31
C VAL A 809 -20.83 4.44 20.13
N PHE A 810 -19.52 4.59 20.24
CA PHE A 810 -18.61 3.73 21.00
C PHE A 810 -17.93 4.52 22.12
N PRO A 811 -18.60 4.74 23.26
CA PRO A 811 -17.94 5.29 24.43
C PRO A 811 -16.89 4.33 24.99
N TYR A 812 -15.75 4.90 25.39
CA TYR A 812 -14.76 4.29 26.29
C TYR A 812 -15.30 4.34 27.73
N TRP A 813 -14.49 4.72 28.71
CA TRP A 813 -14.96 4.92 30.08
C TRP A 813 -15.60 6.30 30.26
N VAL A 814 -16.88 6.32 30.64
CA VAL A 814 -17.62 7.54 30.98
C VAL A 814 -18.09 7.46 32.42
N ARG A 815 -17.82 8.50 33.21
CA ARG A 815 -18.13 8.56 34.66
C ARG A 815 -19.64 8.56 34.92
N THR A 816 -20.25 7.39 34.87
CA THR A 816 -21.69 7.18 35.05
C THR A 816 -21.94 6.14 36.15
N PRO A 817 -23.17 6.05 36.68
CA PRO A 817 -23.53 5.00 37.65
C PRO A 817 -23.22 3.58 37.16
N LEU A 818 -23.21 3.35 35.84
CA LEU A 818 -22.93 2.06 35.22
C LEU A 818 -21.55 1.50 35.58
N ILE A 819 -20.54 2.35 35.74
CA ILE A 819 -19.16 1.94 36.09
C ILE A 819 -18.77 2.31 37.52
N GLN A 820 -19.71 2.81 38.33
CA GLN A 820 -19.41 3.36 39.65
C GLN A 820 -18.65 2.36 40.53
N ASN A 821 -19.12 1.11 40.60
CA ASN A 821 -18.48 0.03 41.38
C ASN A 821 -17.06 -0.31 40.91
N LEU A 822 -16.75 -0.11 39.63
CA LEU A 822 -15.41 -0.33 39.06
C LEU A 822 -14.49 0.85 39.39
N THR A 823 -14.97 2.08 39.19
CA THR A 823 -14.17 3.32 39.38
C THR A 823 -13.87 3.65 40.84
N THR A 824 -14.63 3.09 41.79
CA THR A 824 -14.37 3.25 43.24
C THR A 824 -13.26 2.32 43.76
N HIS A 825 -12.84 1.34 42.96
CA HIS A 825 -11.73 0.46 43.33
C HIS A 825 -10.40 1.21 43.17
N SER A 826 -9.53 1.15 44.18
CA SER A 826 -8.27 1.93 44.24
C SER A 826 -7.26 1.61 43.13
N THR A 827 -7.51 0.58 42.33
CA THR A 827 -6.64 0.11 41.24
C THR A 827 -7.06 0.64 39.87
N PHE A 828 -8.22 1.32 39.74
CA PHE A 828 -8.69 1.87 38.47
C PHE A 828 -7.91 3.15 38.11
N GLN A 829 -7.15 3.13 37.01
CA GLN A 829 -6.32 4.27 36.56
C GLN A 829 -6.58 4.70 35.11
N ASP A 830 -7.57 4.12 34.44
CA ASP A 830 -7.88 4.49 33.06
C ASP A 830 -8.50 5.90 32.98
N PRO A 831 -8.25 6.65 31.88
CA PRO A 831 -8.87 7.95 31.65
C PRO A 831 -10.40 7.84 31.66
N LEU A 832 -11.04 8.71 32.44
CA LEU A 832 -12.51 8.83 32.54
C LEU A 832 -12.97 10.08 31.83
N GLN A 833 -13.89 9.92 30.88
CA GLN A 833 -14.59 11.04 30.25
C GLN A 833 -15.80 11.45 31.10
N GLU A 834 -16.12 12.74 31.13
CA GLU A 834 -17.30 13.22 31.84
C GLU A 834 -18.58 13.01 30.99
N PRO A 835 -19.73 12.67 31.61
CA PRO A 835 -20.99 12.44 30.88
C PRO A 835 -21.40 13.60 29.98
N ASN A 836 -21.12 14.83 30.43
CA ASN A 836 -21.42 16.06 29.69
C ASN A 836 -20.64 16.14 28.37
N GLU A 837 -19.37 15.73 28.35
CA GLU A 837 -18.51 15.75 27.17
C GLU A 837 -18.97 14.69 26.15
N ALA A 838 -19.26 13.47 26.63
CA ALA A 838 -19.77 12.41 25.78
C ALA A 838 -21.13 12.80 25.18
N ALA A 839 -22.02 13.38 25.98
CA ALA A 839 -23.32 13.85 25.52
C ALA A 839 -23.21 15.02 24.52
N GLU A 840 -22.29 15.97 24.71
CA GLU A 840 -22.09 17.07 23.74
C GLU A 840 -21.68 16.50 22.38
N ALA A 841 -20.72 15.58 22.34
CA ALA A 841 -20.28 14.96 21.08
C ALA A 841 -21.41 14.22 20.36
N ILE A 842 -22.26 13.49 21.09
CA ILE A 842 -23.42 12.78 20.52
C ILE A 842 -24.47 13.76 20.00
N VAL A 843 -24.82 14.77 20.81
CA VAL A 843 -25.79 15.81 20.42
C VAL A 843 -25.32 16.55 19.18
N ASP A 844 -24.05 16.95 19.13
CA ASP A 844 -23.45 17.61 17.98
C ASP A 844 -23.47 16.73 16.72
N HIS A 845 -23.22 15.43 16.87
CA HIS A 845 -23.28 14.49 15.76
C HIS A 845 -24.71 14.40 15.18
N VAL A 846 -25.71 14.32 16.04
CA VAL A 846 -27.13 14.30 15.65
C VAL A 846 -27.55 15.63 15.03
N LEU A 847 -27.25 16.77 15.66
CA LEU A 847 -27.64 18.11 15.19
C LEU A 847 -27.05 18.45 13.82
N LYS A 848 -25.87 17.92 13.51
CA LYS A 848 -25.22 18.09 12.21
C LYS A 848 -25.78 17.14 11.12
N GLY A 849 -26.78 16.31 11.44
CA GLY A 849 -27.36 15.32 10.53
C GLY A 849 -26.32 14.29 10.05
N ARG A 850 -25.32 13.99 10.88
CA ARG A 850 -24.26 13.03 10.55
C ARG A 850 -24.77 11.60 10.74
N ARG A 851 -24.24 10.67 9.96
CA ARG A 851 -24.48 9.22 10.06
C ARG A 851 -23.16 8.46 10.11
N GLY A 852 -23.18 7.25 10.67
CA GLY A 852 -22.01 6.38 10.82
C GLY A 852 -21.46 6.34 12.25
N ASP A 853 -20.19 5.97 12.36
CA ASP A 853 -19.56 5.61 13.64
C ASP A 853 -19.00 6.84 14.37
N LEU A 854 -19.23 6.90 15.69
CA LEU A 854 -18.68 7.91 16.59
C LEU A 854 -17.95 7.24 17.76
N PHE A 855 -16.62 7.32 17.77
CA PHE A 855 -15.80 6.83 18.88
C PHE A 855 -15.52 7.95 19.88
N LEU A 856 -15.67 7.67 21.18
CA LEU A 856 -15.48 8.64 22.25
C LEU A 856 -14.48 8.09 23.29
N PRO A 857 -13.24 8.59 23.32
CA PRO A 857 -12.61 9.57 22.41
C PRO A 857 -12.25 8.99 21.03
N GLY A 858 -12.03 9.85 20.03
CA GLY A 858 -11.84 9.45 18.62
C GLY A 858 -10.74 8.41 18.38
N TYR A 859 -9.64 8.45 19.15
CA TYR A 859 -8.54 7.47 19.03
C TYR A 859 -8.94 6.05 19.37
N ALA A 860 -10.02 5.86 20.14
CA ALA A 860 -10.53 4.53 20.49
C ALA A 860 -11.02 3.74 19.27
N GLY A 861 -11.21 4.41 18.12
CA GLY A 861 -11.48 3.78 16.83
C GLY A 861 -10.46 2.72 16.42
N LEU A 862 -9.19 2.85 16.85
CA LEU A 862 -8.14 1.87 16.57
C LEU A 862 -8.46 0.49 17.16
N LEU A 863 -9.19 0.44 18.28
CA LEU A 863 -9.53 -0.82 18.96
C LEU A 863 -10.49 -1.70 18.13
N SER A 864 -11.25 -1.11 17.20
CA SER A 864 -12.12 -1.86 16.28
C SER A 864 -11.34 -2.81 15.36
N GLY A 865 -10.09 -2.45 15.02
CA GLY A 865 -9.23 -3.24 14.14
C GLY A 865 -8.68 -4.53 14.75
N ILE A 866 -8.73 -4.67 16.08
CA ILE A 866 -8.17 -5.83 16.80
C ILE A 866 -8.77 -7.15 16.30
N ARG A 867 -10.05 -7.15 15.92
CA ARG A 867 -10.79 -8.36 15.55
C ARG A 867 -10.30 -9.08 14.30
N GLY A 868 -9.41 -8.49 13.49
CA GLY A 868 -8.76 -9.25 12.41
C GLY A 868 -7.25 -9.23 12.43
N PHE A 869 -6.66 -9.02 13.60
CA PHE A 869 -5.32 -9.54 13.84
C PHE A 869 -5.33 -11.07 14.00
N PRO A 870 -4.19 -11.76 13.78
CA PRO A 870 -4.03 -13.16 14.17
C PRO A 870 -4.35 -13.36 15.66
N ALA A 871 -4.91 -14.54 16.00
CA ALA A 871 -5.39 -14.84 17.35
C ALA A 871 -4.36 -14.57 18.45
N TRP A 872 -3.08 -14.89 18.23
CA TRP A 872 -2.02 -14.66 19.22
C TRP A 872 -1.80 -13.17 19.55
N ILE A 873 -2.01 -12.26 18.58
CA ILE A 873 -1.95 -10.81 18.83
C ILE A 873 -3.18 -10.35 19.61
N GLN A 874 -4.34 -10.89 19.25
CA GLN A 874 -5.57 -10.55 19.96
C GLN A 874 -5.50 -10.98 21.43
N GLU A 875 -5.01 -12.20 21.70
CA GLU A 875 -4.80 -12.69 23.07
C GLU A 875 -3.73 -11.87 23.80
N MET A 876 -2.61 -11.53 23.15
CA MET A 876 -1.61 -10.66 23.76
C MET A 876 -2.20 -9.30 24.17
N ILE A 877 -3.04 -8.68 23.32
CA ILE A 877 -3.70 -7.41 23.65
C ILE A 877 -4.71 -7.59 24.79
N ARG A 878 -5.51 -8.66 24.78
CA ARG A 878 -6.46 -8.97 25.86
C ARG A 878 -5.74 -9.24 27.19
N ASP A 879 -4.61 -9.94 27.14
CA ASP A 879 -3.75 -10.21 28.29
C ASP A 879 -3.15 -8.92 28.85
N ILE A 880 -2.70 -8.00 27.99
CA ILE A 880 -2.24 -6.67 28.43
C ILE A 880 -3.39 -5.91 29.08
N CYS A 881 -4.55 -5.82 28.44
CA CYS A 881 -5.73 -5.16 29.00
C CYS A 881 -6.18 -5.80 30.34
N TRP A 882 -5.99 -7.12 30.52
CA TRP A 882 -6.33 -7.84 31.74
C TRP A 882 -5.29 -7.67 32.85
N VAL A 883 -4.00 -7.78 32.53
CA VAL A 883 -2.88 -7.59 33.47
C VAL A 883 -2.84 -6.14 33.96
N GLU A 884 -3.13 -5.18 33.08
CA GLU A 884 -3.21 -3.75 33.44
C GLU A 884 -4.47 -3.39 34.24
N ALA A 885 -5.58 -4.11 34.05
CA ALA A 885 -6.74 -4.01 34.95
C ALA A 885 -6.42 -4.50 36.39
N GLY A 886 -5.40 -5.36 36.55
CA GLY A 886 -4.91 -5.85 37.84
C GLY A 886 -3.66 -5.14 38.39
N LYS A 887 -2.89 -4.43 37.57
CA LYS A 887 -1.70 -3.64 37.94
C LYS A 887 -1.65 -2.36 37.11
N ALA A 888 -1.80 -1.23 37.80
CA ALA A 888 -1.60 0.12 37.27
C ALA A 888 -0.41 0.23 36.29
N ILE A 889 -0.65 0.91 35.15
CA ILE A 889 0.24 1.66 34.23
C ILE A 889 0.10 1.24 32.73
N PHE A 890 -0.62 2.09 31.97
CA PHE A 890 -0.46 2.49 30.55
C PHE A 890 -0.62 1.49 29.36
N CYS A 891 -1.87 1.31 28.92
CA CYS A 891 -2.18 0.76 27.58
C CYS A 891 -2.02 1.79 26.43
N THR A 892 -1.83 3.07 26.73
CA THR A 892 -1.74 4.15 25.71
C THR A 892 -0.33 4.43 25.17
N TYR A 893 0.73 3.82 25.72
CA TYR A 893 2.12 4.08 25.27
C TYR A 893 2.79 2.96 24.44
N PHE A 894 2.15 1.80 24.24
CA PHE A 894 2.83 0.67 23.58
C PHE A 894 2.70 0.59 22.05
N ILE A 895 2.16 1.63 21.41
CA ILE A 895 2.16 1.78 19.95
C ILE A 895 2.56 3.24 19.65
N PRO A 896 3.79 3.71 19.96
CA PRO A 896 4.98 3.35 19.16
C PRO A 896 6.36 3.64 19.85
N VAL A 897 6.93 2.81 20.75
CA VAL A 897 8.31 3.05 21.28
C VAL A 897 9.11 1.78 21.64
N ALA A 898 9.00 0.69 20.89
CA ALA A 898 9.76 -0.52 21.20
C ALA A 898 10.54 -1.10 20.03
N TRP A 899 11.20 -0.29 19.21
CA TRP A 899 12.24 -0.78 18.30
C TRP A 899 13.48 0.13 18.25
N SER A 900 14.06 0.39 19.42
CA SER A 900 15.45 0.85 19.52
C SER A 900 15.96 0.63 20.94
N TYR A 901 16.64 -0.49 21.21
CA TYR A 901 17.86 -0.61 22.04
C TYR A 901 18.34 -2.08 22.02
N LYS A 902 19.59 -2.27 21.59
CA LYS A 902 20.34 -3.53 21.76
C LYS A 902 20.38 -3.92 23.24
N TRP A 903 20.01 -5.14 23.59
CA TRP A 903 20.67 -5.89 24.67
C TRP A 903 20.90 -7.35 24.25
N ARG A 904 22.19 -7.65 24.01
CA ARG A 904 22.74 -8.98 24.21
C ARG A 904 22.62 -9.29 25.71
N TYR A 905 21.90 -10.35 26.07
CA TYR A 905 22.31 -11.22 27.16
C TYR A 905 21.86 -12.65 26.86
N ARG A 906 22.84 -13.56 26.78
CA ARG A 906 22.62 -15.00 26.89
C ARG A 906 22.01 -15.26 28.27
N ILE A 907 20.78 -15.73 28.35
CA ILE A 907 20.29 -16.45 29.53
C ILE A 907 20.52 -17.93 29.27
N THR A 908 21.64 -18.41 29.80
CA THR A 908 21.93 -19.83 29.96
C THR A 908 20.97 -20.37 31.01
N VAL A 909 20.11 -21.32 30.64
CA VAL A 909 19.32 -22.08 31.62
C VAL A 909 20.29 -22.97 32.40
N LYS A 910 20.57 -22.63 33.66
CA LYS A 910 21.18 -23.55 34.64
C LYS A 910 20.08 -24.08 35.57
N PRO A 911 20.04 -25.40 35.85
CA PRO A 911 19.08 -25.98 36.77
C PRO A 911 19.42 -25.60 38.22
N PHE A 912 18.38 -25.31 39.02
CA PHE A 912 18.54 -25.09 40.45
C PHE A 912 18.92 -26.39 41.18
N PRO A 913 19.80 -26.33 42.20
CA PRO A 913 20.22 -27.51 42.93
C PRO A 913 19.19 -27.91 43.99
N VAL A 914 19.01 -29.22 44.09
CA VAL A 914 18.35 -29.92 45.20
C VAL A 914 19.29 -29.86 46.41
N ASN A 915 18.81 -29.34 47.54
CA ASN A 915 19.32 -29.71 48.86
C ASN A 915 18.10 -29.91 49.76
N GLY A 916 17.87 -31.17 50.12
CA GLY A 916 16.81 -31.58 51.02
C GLY A 916 17.25 -31.54 52.48
N THR A 917 16.25 -31.53 53.36
CA THR A 917 16.26 -32.21 54.65
C THR A 917 14.81 -32.47 55.07
N THR A 918 14.39 -33.71 54.82
CA THR A 918 13.60 -34.61 55.70
C THR A 918 12.48 -34.05 56.60
N ALA A 919 11.23 -34.47 56.33
CA ALA A 919 10.37 -35.13 57.32
C ALA A 919 9.18 -35.88 56.67
N ALA A 920 9.21 -37.21 56.86
CA ALA A 920 8.17 -38.25 56.92
C ALA A 920 6.81 -38.15 56.16
N ARG A 921 6.53 -39.26 55.43
CA ARG A 921 5.27 -39.70 54.81
C ARG A 921 4.19 -40.08 55.84
N ASN A 922 2.91 -39.90 55.49
CA ASN A 922 1.88 -40.97 55.45
C ASN A 922 0.53 -40.51 54.84
N PRO A 923 -0.36 -41.44 54.41
CA PRO A 923 -1.04 -41.36 53.12
C PRO A 923 -2.54 -41.01 53.14
N THR A 924 -3.06 -40.75 51.92
CA THR A 924 -4.44 -40.59 51.45
C THR A 924 -5.56 -41.39 52.16
N PRO A 925 -6.80 -40.85 52.25
CA PRO A 925 -8.01 -41.64 52.38
C PRO A 925 -8.75 -41.81 51.04
N ALA A 926 -9.22 -43.03 50.82
CA ALA A 926 -10.02 -43.50 49.69
C ALA A 926 -11.51 -43.12 49.80
N VAL A 927 -12.20 -43.03 48.66
CA VAL A 927 -13.67 -42.98 48.54
C VAL A 927 -14.15 -44.30 47.91
N PRO A 928 -15.19 -44.97 48.44
CA PRO A 928 -15.64 -46.29 47.98
C PRO A 928 -16.65 -46.23 46.81
N PRO A 929 -16.83 -47.33 46.05
CA PRO A 929 -17.67 -47.38 44.85
C PRO A 929 -19.14 -47.68 45.17
N PRO A 930 -20.10 -47.31 44.29
CA PRO A 930 -21.49 -47.76 44.38
C PRO A 930 -21.68 -49.13 43.71
N THR A 931 -22.38 -50.00 44.41
CA THR A 931 -22.84 -51.33 43.99
C THR A 931 -24.08 -51.25 43.08
N SER A 932 -23.93 -51.82 41.89
CA SER A 932 -24.88 -52.60 41.05
C SER A 932 -26.39 -52.29 41.06
N ALA A 933 -26.92 -51.94 39.89
CA ALA A 933 -27.80 -52.80 39.08
C ALA A 933 -27.67 -52.42 37.59
#